data_AF-A0A1A9A9Z4-F1
#
_entry.id   AF-A0A1A9A9Z4-F1
#
_cell.length_a   1.000
_cell.length_b   1.000
_cell.length_c   1.000
_cell.angle_alpha   90.00
_cell.angle_beta   90.00
_cell.angle_gamma   90.00
#
_symmetry.space_group_name_H-M   'P 1'
#
loop_
_entity.id
_entity.type
_entity.pdbx_description
1 polymer ?
#
loop_
_entity_poly.entity_id
_entity_poly.type
_entity_poly.pdbx_seq_one_letter_code
_entity_poly.pdbx_strand_id
1 'polypeptide(L)'
;MGGLGRIQLAGDGKGVSRLELFLDLIFVFVLLNVTGVTAEQLNPAGLPRGLLLLVLLWWCWAPFAWLGNSVRFDRGAMPVVMFGLSATLFVLGLTVREAFLDRPGGLSGPVVFALGYAVVRVTPLAVATRAAPPPRRRFLRAWPPVLAGVLFLLAAAVVPTWVEGDVRQAWIRFALVGCAVVAEYGGAVWTGAGLWRIGSIPYWAERHALIILVGFGETIISIGLSQGVAVAQPLTPGVLVGVLFGVALAGALWWTYFDVARFAAEQALQRSTGERLTRLGRDAYSFRHLPMMAGLILVALGLKKALGELRVHSAESSPGLELLALYGGVVLYLVGLILFELRTLRILGRSPVLGIVLVAALVPVARHLPVLAELALLATATGAMALADVTVFRHRHRRLHARIGPTHEQGGVTPKELFFDLVFVYAFLQVAALMSDDPTGTGLVRGLLVLTVLWLAWCGYTWLTALVRAEIPAVRLTMVLVVALTTMITLAGPQAFNDALGGLSGPLVFVACYAAIRLLRLAVPWLVAARDATAPRPRFRDATPTLVALVLLLAAALVPQPVGDIRRPAAVQVWLWLAAIAVDMVGNGRFAVRRLRIGSAEHWTDRYGLIVIIGLGEAVISMGSAVTYTPISARIVVAVFLGTALLGCLWWVYFGRDNTEERRILAVTDGPARTRLARDAYTWLHLPMVAGIVLVSLGLRKTMSVLGSRGFFEWGAAPYPLGHWALFGGALLFLLSELAFRWRVTRRVRPARVVLALVVAVLLPLTTTAPALLALALLAGAGLALTGYEVARGRRSAAVRPVVPG
;
A
#
# COMPACT_ATOMS: atom_id res chain seq x y z
N MET A 1 -26.64 10.95 -31.70
CA MET A 1 -25.31 11.36 -31.19
C MET A 1 -25.17 11.10 -29.68
N GLY A 2 -25.28 9.85 -29.22
CA GLY A 2 -25.12 9.49 -27.81
C GLY A 2 -24.36 8.18 -27.70
N GLY A 3 -23.22 8.15 -26.98
CA GLY A 3 -22.43 6.91 -26.98
C GLY A 3 -21.03 6.93 -26.36
N LEU A 4 -20.63 7.95 -25.61
CA LEU A 4 -19.48 7.88 -24.70
C LEU A 4 -19.80 8.59 -23.39
N GLY A 5 -19.37 7.97 -22.29
CA GLY A 5 -19.31 8.47 -20.91
C GLY A 5 -19.90 9.84 -20.58
N ARG A 6 -21.14 9.88 -20.06
CA ARG A 6 -21.49 10.95 -19.14
C ARG A 6 -20.70 10.74 -17.85
N ILE A 7 -19.92 11.75 -17.47
CA ILE A 7 -19.33 11.86 -16.14
C ILE A 7 -20.50 11.80 -15.15
N GLN A 8 -20.49 10.83 -14.25
CA GLN A 8 -21.55 10.67 -13.25
C GLN A 8 -21.12 11.37 -11.97
N LEU A 9 -22.01 12.21 -11.42
CA LEU A 9 -21.77 12.84 -10.13
C LEU A 9 -21.84 11.80 -9.01
N ALA A 10 -21.04 12.01 -7.97
CA ALA A 10 -21.13 11.25 -6.73
C ALA A 10 -22.46 11.56 -6.03
N GLY A 11 -23.08 10.55 -5.42
CA GLY A 11 -24.27 10.70 -4.59
C GLY A 11 -23.89 10.61 -3.11
N ASP A 12 -24.77 11.09 -2.23
CA ASP A 12 -24.53 11.14 -0.78
C ASP A 12 -24.32 9.72 -0.20
N GLY A 13 -23.37 9.60 0.74
CA GLY A 13 -23.15 8.38 1.53
C GLY A 13 -22.31 7.27 0.90
N LYS A 14 -21.59 7.50 -0.21
CA LYS A 14 -20.74 6.47 -0.82
C LYS A 14 -19.31 6.49 -0.28
N GLY A 15 -18.80 5.30 0.09
CA GLY A 15 -17.40 5.08 0.49
C GLY A 15 -16.42 5.07 -0.69
N VAL A 16 -15.14 5.01 -0.36
CA VAL A 16 -14.03 5.07 -1.33
C VAL A 16 -14.09 3.89 -2.31
N SER A 17 -13.97 4.17 -3.61
CA SER A 17 -14.02 3.12 -4.63
C SER A 17 -12.70 2.32 -4.68
N ARG A 18 -12.80 1.07 -5.12
CA ARG A 18 -11.63 0.18 -5.27
C ARG A 18 -10.62 0.69 -6.31
N LEU A 19 -11.06 1.54 -7.24
CA LEU A 19 -10.20 2.14 -8.25
C LEU A 19 -9.36 3.28 -7.67
N GLU A 20 -9.91 4.00 -6.69
CA GLU A 20 -9.16 5.01 -5.95
C GLU A 20 -8.09 4.38 -5.07
N LEU A 21 -8.41 3.27 -4.43
CA LEU A 21 -7.41 2.48 -3.70
C LEU A 21 -6.31 1.98 -4.63
N PHE A 22 -6.63 1.60 -5.87
CA PHE A 22 -5.63 1.24 -6.88
C PHE A 22 -4.73 2.43 -7.25
N LEU A 23 -5.30 3.63 -7.39
CA LEU A 23 -4.53 4.85 -7.60
C LEU A 23 -3.58 5.13 -6.42
N ASP A 24 -4.03 4.92 -5.18
CA ASP A 24 -3.20 5.11 -3.98
C ASP A 24 -1.98 4.17 -3.96
N LEU A 25 -2.05 3.00 -4.58
CA LEU A 25 -0.89 2.09 -4.72
C LEU A 25 0.26 2.76 -5.48
N ILE A 26 -0.05 3.56 -6.51
CA ILE A 26 0.97 4.32 -7.24
C ILE A 26 1.61 5.35 -6.32
N PHE A 27 0.82 5.97 -5.42
CA PHE A 27 1.37 6.90 -4.43
C PHE A 27 2.29 6.22 -3.42
N VAL A 28 2.04 4.97 -3.02
CA VAL A 28 2.99 4.18 -2.21
C VAL A 28 4.36 4.13 -2.91
N PHE A 29 4.39 3.76 -4.19
CA PHE A 29 5.63 3.70 -4.97
C PHE A 29 6.32 5.08 -5.10
N VAL A 30 5.54 6.12 -5.34
CA VAL A 30 6.06 7.49 -5.46
C VAL A 30 6.72 7.94 -4.14
N LEU A 31 6.08 7.70 -3.00
CA LEU A 31 6.61 8.05 -1.69
C LEU A 31 7.87 7.26 -1.34
N LEU A 32 7.91 5.96 -1.68
CA LEU A 32 9.12 5.13 -1.57
C LEU A 32 10.31 5.75 -2.31
N ASN A 33 10.08 6.31 -3.51
CA ASN A 33 11.12 6.98 -4.27
C ASN A 33 11.55 8.32 -3.66
N VAL A 34 10.62 9.09 -3.10
CA VAL A 34 10.94 10.34 -2.39
C VAL A 34 11.81 10.04 -1.16
N THR A 35 11.42 9.08 -0.32
CA THR A 35 12.24 8.65 0.83
C THR A 35 13.58 8.11 0.36
N GLY A 36 13.58 7.28 -0.69
CA GLY A 36 14.78 6.67 -1.26
C GLY A 36 15.82 7.69 -1.75
N VAL A 37 15.39 8.66 -2.57
CA VAL A 37 16.31 9.71 -3.07
C VAL A 37 16.80 10.62 -1.95
N THR A 38 15.94 10.93 -0.97
CA THR A 38 16.32 11.75 0.18
C THR A 38 17.30 11.02 1.09
N ALA A 39 17.17 9.69 1.21
CA ALA A 39 18.11 8.84 1.95
C ALA A 39 19.48 8.74 1.27
N GLU A 40 19.50 8.63 -0.06
CA GLU A 40 20.76 8.60 -0.83
C GLU A 40 21.51 9.94 -0.77
N GLN A 41 20.79 11.06 -0.68
CA GLN A 41 21.36 12.41 -0.64
C GLN A 41 21.03 13.14 0.67
N LEU A 42 21.21 12.48 1.82
CA LEU A 42 20.91 13.10 3.11
C LEU A 42 21.97 14.14 3.49
N ASN A 43 21.80 15.35 2.97
CA ASN A 43 22.63 16.51 3.23
C ASN A 43 21.75 17.79 3.27
N PRO A 44 22.30 18.96 3.66
CA PRO A 44 21.50 20.19 3.79
C PRO A 44 20.80 20.65 2.50
N ALA A 45 21.26 20.21 1.32
CA ALA A 45 20.62 20.52 0.04
C ALA A 45 19.61 19.45 -0.40
N GLY A 46 19.86 18.17 -0.10
CA GLY A 46 19.02 17.05 -0.51
C GLY A 46 17.73 16.94 0.32
N LEU A 47 17.78 17.23 1.62
CA LEU A 47 16.60 17.18 2.48
C LEU A 47 15.50 18.17 2.01
N PRO A 48 15.79 19.46 1.75
CA PRO A 48 14.80 20.39 1.18
C PRO A 48 14.28 19.96 -0.20
N ARG A 49 15.12 19.37 -1.07
CA ARG A 49 14.68 18.85 -2.39
C ARG A 49 13.66 17.73 -2.23
N GLY A 50 13.93 16.78 -1.33
CA GLY A 50 13.00 15.69 -1.01
C GLY A 50 11.65 16.20 -0.48
N LEU A 51 11.68 17.16 0.46
CA LEU A 51 10.47 17.80 0.98
C LEU A 51 9.71 18.57 -0.12
N LEU A 52 10.42 19.25 -1.02
CA LEU A 52 9.80 19.98 -2.13
C LEU A 52 9.08 19.02 -3.10
N LEU A 53 9.69 17.87 -3.40
CA LEU A 53 9.05 16.80 -4.18
C LEU A 53 7.81 16.27 -3.47
N LEU A 54 7.89 16.03 -2.16
CA LEU A 54 6.73 15.60 -1.38
C LEU A 54 5.57 16.61 -1.46
N VAL A 55 5.86 17.90 -1.37
CA VAL A 55 4.85 18.97 -1.49
C VAL A 55 4.18 18.96 -2.87
N LEU A 56 4.95 18.83 -3.95
CA LEU A 56 4.39 18.70 -5.30
C LEU A 56 3.51 17.45 -5.44
N LEU A 57 3.96 16.31 -4.94
CA LEU A 57 3.26 15.04 -5.07
C LEU A 57 2.00 14.98 -4.21
N TRP A 58 2.03 15.58 -3.02
CA TRP A 58 0.83 15.83 -2.22
C TRP A 58 -0.19 16.64 -3.02
N TRP A 59 0.30 17.66 -3.73
CA TRP A 59 -0.55 18.49 -4.56
C TRP A 59 -1.04 17.78 -5.82
N CYS A 60 -0.34 16.76 -6.35
CA CYS A 60 -0.89 15.85 -7.35
C CYS A 60 -2.10 15.08 -6.80
N TRP A 61 -2.01 14.52 -5.59
CA TRP A 61 -3.05 13.70 -4.97
C TRP A 61 -4.32 14.48 -4.60
N ALA A 62 -4.16 15.66 -3.97
CA ALA A 62 -5.28 16.36 -3.33
C ALA A 62 -6.47 16.68 -4.27
N PRO A 63 -6.28 17.12 -5.53
CA PRO A 63 -7.40 17.33 -6.45
C PRO A 63 -8.09 16.07 -6.93
N PHE A 64 -7.44 14.90 -6.90
CA PHE A 64 -8.13 13.62 -7.15
C PHE A 64 -9.04 13.24 -6.00
N ALA A 65 -8.57 13.39 -4.76
CA ALA A 65 -9.41 13.18 -3.58
C ALA A 65 -10.63 14.10 -3.60
N TRP A 66 -10.45 15.36 -4.02
CA TRP A 66 -11.57 16.29 -4.21
C TRP A 66 -12.47 15.92 -5.39
N LEU A 67 -11.90 15.56 -6.54
CA LEU A 67 -12.67 15.18 -7.71
C LEU A 67 -13.51 13.92 -7.46
N GLY A 68 -12.98 12.91 -6.77
CA GLY A 68 -13.71 11.69 -6.44
C GLY A 68 -14.89 11.92 -5.48
N ASN A 69 -14.83 13.00 -4.71
CA ASN A 69 -15.96 13.45 -3.90
C ASN A 69 -17.10 14.04 -4.74
N SER A 70 -16.79 14.50 -5.95
CA SER A 70 -17.74 15.12 -6.88
C SER A 70 -18.17 14.18 -8.02
N VAL A 71 -17.29 13.28 -8.42
CA VAL A 71 -17.40 12.45 -9.62
C VAL A 71 -17.12 10.99 -9.30
N ARG A 72 -17.93 10.09 -9.85
CA ARG A 72 -17.71 8.64 -9.73
C ARG A 72 -16.61 8.16 -10.66
N PHE A 73 -15.52 7.67 -10.07
CA PHE A 73 -14.41 7.11 -10.83
C PHE A 73 -14.68 5.70 -11.38
N ASP A 74 -15.59 4.94 -10.78
CA ASP A 74 -15.92 3.55 -11.16
C ASP A 74 -16.91 3.44 -12.33
N ARG A 75 -17.35 4.55 -12.92
CA ARG A 75 -18.44 4.58 -13.93
C ARG A 75 -18.12 5.41 -15.16
N GLY A 76 -18.79 5.06 -16.26
CA GLY A 76 -18.69 5.82 -17.51
C GLY A 76 -17.28 5.73 -18.11
N ALA A 77 -16.73 6.88 -18.51
CA ALA A 77 -15.38 6.99 -19.07
C ALA A 77 -14.30 7.13 -18.00
N MET A 78 -14.67 7.38 -16.74
CA MET A 78 -13.70 7.66 -15.68
C MET A 78 -12.73 6.52 -15.38
N PRO A 79 -13.08 5.22 -15.48
CA PRO A 79 -12.10 4.15 -15.28
C PRO A 79 -10.92 4.23 -16.24
N VAL A 80 -11.17 4.52 -17.52
CA VAL A 80 -10.12 4.65 -18.54
C VAL A 80 -9.22 5.86 -18.23
N VAL A 81 -9.85 6.99 -17.88
CA VAL A 81 -9.12 8.20 -17.46
C VAL A 81 -8.25 7.91 -16.24
N MET A 82 -8.77 7.17 -15.26
CA MET A 82 -8.06 6.87 -14.03
C MET A 82 -6.89 5.91 -14.26
N PHE A 83 -7.04 4.86 -15.06
CA PHE A 83 -5.92 3.98 -15.39
C PHE A 83 -4.83 4.70 -16.21
N GLY A 84 -5.23 5.57 -17.14
CA GLY A 84 -4.28 6.42 -17.86
C GLY A 84 -3.50 7.35 -16.92
N LEU A 85 -4.19 7.97 -15.96
CA LEU A 85 -3.54 8.81 -14.95
C LEU A 85 -2.69 8.03 -13.96
N SER A 86 -3.08 6.80 -13.59
CA SER A 86 -2.24 5.90 -12.81
C SER A 86 -0.92 5.61 -13.53
N ALA A 87 -0.96 5.33 -14.85
CA ALA A 87 0.25 5.13 -15.64
C ALA A 87 1.10 6.41 -15.71
N THR A 88 0.48 7.59 -15.91
CA THR A 88 1.20 8.88 -15.89
C THR A 88 1.84 9.18 -14.53
N LEU A 89 1.11 8.96 -13.42
CA LEU A 89 1.64 9.12 -12.06
C LEU A 89 2.77 8.13 -11.77
N PHE A 90 2.72 6.93 -12.34
CA PHE A 90 3.81 5.97 -12.21
C PHE A 90 5.05 6.46 -12.96
N VAL A 91 4.92 6.93 -14.20
CA VAL A 91 6.04 7.57 -14.92
C VAL A 91 6.60 8.75 -14.11
N LEU A 92 5.74 9.59 -13.55
CA LEU A 92 6.14 10.68 -12.65
C LEU A 92 6.97 10.15 -11.46
N GLY A 93 6.51 9.07 -10.81
CA GLY A 93 7.20 8.38 -9.73
C GLY A 93 8.59 7.85 -10.11
N LEU A 94 8.75 7.31 -11.32
CA LEU A 94 10.05 6.88 -11.83
C LEU A 94 11.02 8.05 -12.03
N THR A 95 10.50 9.19 -12.49
CA THR A 95 11.30 10.39 -12.74
C THR A 95 11.62 11.21 -11.49
N VAL A 96 11.09 10.85 -10.30
CA VAL A 96 11.39 11.54 -9.02
C VAL A 96 12.91 11.65 -8.79
N ARG A 97 13.66 10.60 -9.13
CA ARG A 97 15.13 10.55 -8.97
C ARG A 97 15.90 11.39 -9.98
N GLU A 98 15.26 11.71 -11.12
CA GLU A 98 15.86 12.46 -12.22
C GLU A 98 15.31 13.90 -12.30
N ALA A 99 14.37 14.27 -11.42
CA ALA A 99 13.71 15.57 -11.44
C ALA A 99 14.70 16.75 -11.28
N PHE A 100 15.73 16.59 -10.43
CA PHE A 100 16.75 17.62 -10.17
C PHE A 100 18.08 17.41 -10.89
N LEU A 101 18.41 16.18 -11.25
CA LEU A 101 19.65 15.82 -11.93
C LEU A 101 19.32 14.81 -13.02
N ASP A 102 19.50 15.23 -14.26
CA ASP A 102 19.19 14.38 -15.41
C ASP A 102 20.26 13.30 -15.58
N ARG A 103 19.87 12.10 -16.04
CA ARG A 103 20.82 11.01 -16.30
C ARG A 103 21.14 10.93 -17.79
N PRO A 104 22.42 10.82 -18.17
CA PRO A 104 22.78 10.71 -19.58
C PRO A 104 22.24 9.41 -20.20
N GLY A 105 21.91 9.45 -21.49
CA GLY A 105 21.47 8.28 -22.28
C GLY A 105 19.95 8.01 -22.28
N GLY A 106 19.15 8.82 -21.58
CA GLY A 106 17.69 8.74 -21.54
C GLY A 106 16.96 9.92 -22.20
N LEU A 107 15.64 9.92 -22.07
CA LEU A 107 14.83 11.14 -22.20
C LEU A 107 15.15 12.07 -21.02
N SER A 108 14.96 13.38 -21.19
CA SER A 108 15.22 14.31 -20.09
C SER A 108 14.26 14.08 -18.92
N GLY A 109 14.77 13.56 -17.81
CA GLY A 109 14.02 13.25 -16.60
C GLY A 109 13.21 14.44 -16.06
N PRO A 110 13.81 15.64 -15.93
CA PRO A 110 13.08 16.85 -15.50
C PRO A 110 11.92 17.21 -16.43
N VAL A 111 12.07 17.05 -17.74
CA VAL A 111 11.02 17.34 -18.73
C VAL A 111 9.90 16.31 -18.63
N VAL A 112 10.23 15.02 -18.55
CA VAL A 112 9.24 13.95 -18.38
C VAL A 112 8.48 14.13 -17.05
N PHE A 113 9.17 14.52 -15.97
CA PHE A 113 8.55 14.85 -14.69
C PHE A 113 7.56 16.03 -14.83
N ALA A 114 7.99 17.15 -15.44
CA ALA A 114 7.14 18.33 -15.61
C ALA A 114 5.92 18.05 -16.50
N LEU A 115 6.07 17.29 -17.59
CA LEU A 115 4.97 16.89 -18.47
C LEU A 115 4.00 15.93 -17.79
N GLY A 116 4.52 14.92 -17.08
CA GLY A 116 3.70 13.99 -16.29
C GLY A 116 2.89 14.73 -15.22
N TYR A 117 3.55 15.64 -14.49
CA TYR A 117 2.91 16.51 -13.52
C TYR A 117 1.81 17.35 -14.20
N ALA A 118 2.10 18.00 -15.33
CA ALA A 118 1.11 18.79 -16.07
C ALA A 118 -0.14 17.99 -16.44
N VAL A 119 0.00 16.77 -16.97
CA VAL A 119 -1.15 15.89 -17.28
C VAL A 119 -1.96 15.57 -16.03
N VAL A 120 -1.29 15.24 -14.93
CA VAL A 120 -1.90 14.92 -13.63
C VAL A 120 -2.62 16.12 -13.01
N ARG A 121 -2.14 17.35 -13.24
CA ARG A 121 -2.78 18.58 -12.75
C ARG A 121 -3.95 19.04 -13.63
N VAL A 122 -3.75 19.02 -14.94
CA VAL A 122 -4.73 19.52 -15.91
C VAL A 122 -5.95 18.59 -15.96
N THR A 123 -5.76 17.27 -15.84
CA THR A 123 -6.85 16.32 -16.06
C THR A 123 -7.99 16.45 -15.02
N PRO A 124 -7.74 16.46 -13.69
CA PRO A 124 -8.81 16.64 -12.71
C PRO A 124 -9.55 17.95 -12.89
N LEU A 125 -8.82 19.04 -13.17
CA LEU A 125 -9.41 20.35 -13.41
C LEU A 125 -10.27 20.35 -14.69
N ALA A 126 -9.79 19.71 -15.76
CA ALA A 126 -10.50 19.60 -17.02
C ALA A 126 -11.73 18.67 -16.96
N VAL A 127 -11.73 17.67 -16.07
CA VAL A 127 -12.91 16.85 -15.76
C VAL A 127 -13.89 17.68 -14.94
N ALA A 128 -13.42 18.40 -13.91
CA ALA A 128 -14.24 19.24 -13.06
C ALA A 128 -14.94 20.36 -13.85
N THR A 129 -14.23 21.05 -14.76
CA THR A 129 -14.81 22.13 -15.59
C THR A 129 -15.89 21.63 -16.55
N ARG A 130 -15.76 20.39 -17.04
CA ARG A 130 -16.75 19.74 -17.91
C ARG A 130 -17.95 19.22 -17.13
N ALA A 131 -17.73 18.70 -15.93
CA ALA A 131 -18.78 18.17 -15.05
C ALA A 131 -19.52 19.26 -14.27
N ALA A 132 -18.96 20.47 -14.16
CA ALA A 132 -19.50 21.55 -13.36
C ALA A 132 -20.89 22.05 -13.86
N PRO A 133 -21.86 22.22 -12.94
CA PRO A 133 -23.10 22.94 -13.27
C PRO A 133 -22.81 24.43 -13.53
N PRO A 134 -23.59 25.10 -14.39
CA PRO A 134 -23.43 26.54 -14.66
C PRO A 134 -23.66 27.40 -13.39
N PRO A 135 -22.95 28.55 -13.24
CA PRO A 135 -22.02 29.13 -14.19
C PRO A 135 -20.59 28.56 -14.08
N ARG A 136 -20.09 28.01 -15.20
CA ARG A 136 -18.75 27.39 -15.31
C ARG A 136 -17.59 28.37 -15.10
N ARG A 137 -17.85 29.69 -15.16
CA ARG A 137 -16.86 30.76 -14.97
C ARG A 137 -16.08 30.66 -13.66
N ARG A 138 -16.66 30.05 -12.61
CA ARG A 138 -15.94 29.83 -11.34
C ARG A 138 -14.74 28.93 -11.54
N PHE A 139 -14.88 27.82 -12.27
CA PHE A 139 -13.80 26.85 -12.50
C PHE A 139 -12.69 27.38 -13.39
N LEU A 140 -12.98 28.39 -14.24
CA LEU A 140 -11.96 29.07 -15.03
C LEU A 140 -10.93 29.81 -14.15
N ARG A 141 -11.31 30.26 -12.95
CA ARG A 141 -10.37 30.92 -12.01
C ARG A 141 -9.30 29.98 -11.46
N ALA A 142 -9.52 28.66 -11.50
CA ALA A 142 -8.55 27.67 -11.02
C ALA A 142 -7.48 27.32 -12.06
N TRP A 143 -7.63 27.72 -13.33
CA TRP A 143 -6.66 27.43 -14.38
C TRP A 143 -5.36 28.24 -14.27
N PRO A 144 -5.38 29.58 -14.08
CA PRO A 144 -4.15 30.37 -14.09
C PRO A 144 -3.10 29.89 -13.09
N PRO A 145 -3.43 29.57 -11.82
CA PRO A 145 -2.42 29.08 -10.89
C PRO A 145 -1.83 27.72 -11.28
N VAL A 146 -2.65 26.81 -11.82
CA VAL A 146 -2.20 25.50 -12.30
C VAL A 146 -1.29 25.66 -13.52
N LEU A 147 -1.67 26.50 -14.48
CA LEU A 147 -0.85 26.78 -15.66
C LEU A 147 0.47 27.47 -15.28
N ALA A 148 0.44 28.42 -14.34
CA ALA A 148 1.65 29.05 -13.83
C ALA A 148 2.59 28.02 -13.16
N GLY A 149 2.06 27.12 -12.32
CA GLY A 149 2.83 26.04 -11.71
C GLY A 149 3.48 25.12 -12.76
N VAL A 150 2.71 24.71 -13.78
CA VAL A 150 3.21 23.90 -14.89
C VAL A 150 4.30 24.63 -15.68
N LEU A 151 4.12 25.91 -15.99
CA LEU A 151 5.12 26.72 -16.70
C LEU A 151 6.40 26.88 -15.87
N PHE A 152 6.31 27.09 -14.56
CA PHE A 152 7.48 27.13 -13.69
C PHE A 152 8.22 25.78 -13.64
N LEU A 153 7.51 24.65 -13.63
CA LEU A 153 8.16 23.33 -13.68
C LEU A 153 8.81 23.04 -15.04
N LEU A 154 8.17 23.43 -16.14
CA LEU A 154 8.79 23.34 -17.47
C LEU A 154 10.01 24.25 -17.58
N ALA A 155 9.94 25.47 -17.03
CA ALA A 155 11.08 26.35 -16.92
C ALA A 155 12.18 25.75 -16.05
N ALA A 156 11.85 25.10 -14.93
CA ALA A 156 12.80 24.40 -14.07
C ALA A 156 13.51 23.24 -14.79
N ALA A 157 12.83 22.60 -15.74
CA ALA A 157 13.40 21.54 -16.55
C ALA A 157 14.35 22.07 -17.64
N VAL A 158 14.00 23.19 -18.29
CA VAL A 158 14.71 23.69 -19.49
C VAL A 158 15.68 24.84 -19.18
N VAL A 159 15.31 25.84 -18.41
CA VAL A 159 16.13 27.06 -18.20
C VAL A 159 17.52 26.76 -17.61
N PRO A 160 17.67 25.88 -16.60
CA PRO A 160 18.99 25.59 -16.05
C PRO A 160 19.98 25.01 -17.05
N THR A 161 19.54 24.34 -18.13
CA THR A 161 20.48 23.75 -19.11
C THR A 161 21.21 24.79 -19.95
N TRP A 162 20.74 26.05 -19.95
CA TRP A 162 21.37 27.17 -20.65
C TRP A 162 22.35 27.96 -19.78
N VAL A 163 22.52 27.57 -18.52
CA VAL A 163 23.35 28.29 -17.53
C VAL A 163 24.61 27.50 -17.24
N GLU A 164 25.77 28.15 -17.29
CA GLU A 164 27.04 27.52 -16.92
C GLU A 164 27.14 27.25 -15.41
N GLY A 165 27.62 26.06 -15.05
CA GLY A 165 27.95 25.64 -13.69
C GLY A 165 26.85 24.86 -12.96
N ASP A 166 27.13 23.58 -12.65
CA ASP A 166 26.19 22.61 -12.06
C ASP A 166 25.49 23.09 -10.78
N VAL A 167 26.24 23.77 -9.90
CA VAL A 167 25.70 24.30 -8.64
C VAL A 167 24.64 25.37 -8.92
N ARG A 168 24.92 26.28 -9.86
CA ARG A 168 24.00 27.35 -10.24
C ARG A 168 22.75 26.78 -10.92
N GLN A 169 22.92 25.78 -11.79
CA GLN A 169 21.80 25.06 -12.40
C GLN A 169 20.88 24.45 -11.35
N ALA A 170 21.45 23.76 -10.35
CA ALA A 170 20.69 23.12 -9.30
C ALA A 170 19.89 24.12 -8.44
N TRP A 171 20.47 25.28 -8.11
CA TRP A 171 19.78 26.33 -7.34
C TRP A 171 18.69 27.03 -8.14
N ILE A 172 18.92 27.33 -9.43
CA ILE A 172 17.89 27.90 -10.31
C ILE A 172 16.71 26.92 -10.43
N ARG A 173 17.00 25.64 -10.63
CA ARG A 173 15.97 24.59 -10.68
C ARG A 173 15.18 24.55 -9.37
N PHE A 174 15.87 24.52 -8.23
CA PHE A 174 15.23 24.53 -6.92
C PHE A 174 14.33 25.76 -6.72
N ALA A 175 14.79 26.95 -7.08
CA ALA A 175 14.02 28.19 -6.98
C ALA A 175 12.76 28.15 -7.87
N LEU A 176 12.89 27.72 -9.14
CA LEU A 176 11.75 27.62 -10.07
C LEU A 176 10.72 26.59 -9.62
N VAL A 177 11.16 25.45 -9.08
CA VAL A 177 10.25 24.47 -8.47
C VAL A 177 9.55 25.08 -7.24
N GLY A 178 10.26 25.85 -6.42
CA GLY A 178 9.68 26.62 -5.31
C GLY A 178 8.61 27.61 -5.79
N CYS A 179 8.86 28.33 -6.89
CA CYS A 179 7.88 29.22 -7.52
C CYS A 179 6.65 28.46 -8.00
N ALA A 180 6.80 27.25 -8.54
CA ALA A 180 5.67 26.41 -8.93
C ALA A 180 4.77 26.06 -7.72
N VAL A 181 5.37 25.69 -6.59
CA VAL A 181 4.65 25.42 -5.34
C VAL A 181 3.92 26.68 -4.87
N VAL A 182 4.59 27.83 -4.83
CA VAL A 182 3.99 29.11 -4.41
C VAL A 182 2.81 29.48 -5.32
N ALA A 183 2.96 29.33 -6.64
CA ALA A 183 1.89 29.62 -7.59
C ALA A 183 0.65 28.76 -7.34
N GLU A 184 0.81 27.44 -7.17
CA GLU A 184 -0.34 26.55 -6.99
C GLU A 184 -0.98 26.64 -5.60
N TYR A 185 -0.19 26.69 -4.54
CA TYR A 185 -0.72 26.79 -3.17
C TYR A 185 -1.33 28.17 -2.91
N GLY A 186 -0.65 29.25 -3.36
CA GLY A 186 -1.19 30.60 -3.32
C GLY A 186 -2.45 30.74 -4.15
N GLY A 187 -2.49 30.10 -5.33
CA GLY A 187 -3.67 29.98 -6.17
C GLY A 187 -4.86 29.30 -5.49
N ALA A 188 -4.64 28.22 -4.75
CA ALA A 188 -5.72 27.54 -4.02
C ALA A 188 -6.24 28.35 -2.82
N VAL A 189 -5.41 29.22 -2.25
CA VAL A 189 -5.86 30.21 -1.25
C VAL A 189 -6.68 31.30 -1.94
N TRP A 190 -6.17 31.86 -3.05
CA TRP A 190 -6.77 32.96 -3.81
C TRP A 190 -8.12 32.61 -4.45
N THR A 191 -8.23 31.43 -5.07
CA THR A 191 -9.46 30.94 -5.69
C THR A 191 -10.62 30.75 -4.70
N GLY A 192 -10.31 30.68 -3.40
CA GLY A 192 -11.28 30.66 -2.31
C GLY A 192 -12.10 29.37 -2.21
N ALA A 193 -12.99 29.33 -1.22
CA ALA A 193 -13.84 28.17 -0.95
C ALA A 193 -15.00 27.99 -1.95
N GLY A 194 -15.27 28.98 -2.81
CA GLY A 194 -16.38 28.91 -3.77
C GLY A 194 -16.27 27.80 -4.82
N LEU A 195 -15.08 27.20 -4.96
CA LEU A 195 -14.76 26.13 -5.93
C LEU A 195 -14.79 24.72 -5.35
N TRP A 196 -14.60 24.59 -4.04
CA TRP A 196 -14.33 23.32 -3.38
C TRP A 196 -15.61 22.77 -2.73
N ARG A 197 -16.53 22.20 -3.50
CA ARG A 197 -17.71 21.55 -2.88
C ARG A 197 -17.29 20.21 -2.29
N ILE A 198 -17.69 19.96 -1.04
CA ILE A 198 -17.56 18.66 -0.39
C ILE A 198 -18.97 18.06 -0.35
N GLY A 199 -19.22 17.03 -1.18
CA GLY A 199 -20.47 16.28 -1.22
C GLY A 199 -20.57 15.29 -0.07
N SER A 200 -19.68 14.30 -0.03
CA SER A 200 -19.66 13.28 1.03
C SER A 200 -18.56 13.55 2.07
N ILE A 201 -18.96 13.87 3.30
CA ILE A 201 -18.04 14.09 4.43
C ILE A 201 -17.34 12.80 4.87
N PRO A 202 -18.03 11.66 5.04
CA PRO A 202 -17.38 10.40 5.42
C PRO A 202 -16.32 9.99 4.40
N TYR A 203 -16.63 10.08 3.10
CA TYR A 203 -15.67 9.83 2.03
C TYR A 203 -14.44 10.76 2.13
N TRP A 204 -14.65 12.05 2.38
CA TRP A 204 -13.56 13.03 2.43
C TRP A 204 -12.61 12.72 3.59
N ALA A 205 -13.15 12.43 4.77
CA ALA A 205 -12.37 12.00 5.93
C ALA A 205 -11.68 10.65 5.67
N GLU A 206 -12.37 9.70 5.05
CA GLU A 206 -11.84 8.38 4.72
C GLU A 206 -10.66 8.45 3.74
N ARG A 207 -10.73 9.22 2.64
CA ARG A 207 -9.61 9.38 1.70
C ARG A 207 -8.35 9.94 2.37
N HIS A 208 -8.50 10.93 3.24
CA HIS A 208 -7.35 11.51 3.94
C HIS A 208 -6.78 10.59 5.01
N ALA A 209 -7.63 9.80 5.66
CA ALA A 209 -7.15 8.74 6.54
C ALA A 209 -6.37 7.65 5.77
N LEU A 210 -6.81 7.30 4.56
CA LEU A 210 -6.11 6.32 3.71
C LEU A 210 -4.72 6.80 3.27
N ILE A 211 -4.55 8.08 2.89
CA ILE A 211 -3.21 8.58 2.54
C ILE A 211 -2.27 8.65 3.76
N ILE A 212 -2.80 8.91 4.96
CA ILE A 212 -2.02 8.80 6.20
C ILE A 212 -1.61 7.34 6.46
N LEU A 213 -2.49 6.36 6.19
CA LEU A 213 -2.12 4.93 6.24
C LEU A 213 -1.04 4.58 5.21
N VAL A 214 -1.08 5.16 4.01
CA VAL A 214 -0.01 5.02 3.02
C VAL A 214 1.33 5.57 3.56
N GLY A 215 1.31 6.70 4.28
CA GLY A 215 2.49 7.22 4.97
C GLY A 215 3.04 6.28 6.05
N PHE A 216 2.17 5.64 6.84
CA PHE A 216 2.61 4.56 7.73
C PHE A 216 3.17 3.36 6.96
N GLY A 217 2.64 3.08 5.76
CA GLY A 217 3.14 2.05 4.86
C GLY A 217 4.56 2.27 4.46
N GLU A 218 4.86 3.50 4.07
CA GLU A 218 6.22 3.93 3.80
C GLU A 218 7.14 3.71 5.01
N THR A 219 6.67 4.02 6.22
CA THR A 219 7.45 3.77 7.45
C THR A 219 7.74 2.27 7.67
N ILE A 220 6.73 1.40 7.54
CA ILE A 220 6.90 -0.06 7.72
C ILE A 220 7.80 -0.66 6.62
N ILE A 221 7.61 -0.25 5.37
CA ILE A 221 8.46 -0.70 4.25
C ILE A 221 9.89 -0.20 4.44
N SER A 222 10.09 1.05 4.87
CA SER A 222 11.42 1.61 5.16
C SER A 222 12.15 0.89 6.29
N ILE A 223 11.44 0.48 7.36
CA ILE A 223 12.00 -0.39 8.41
C ILE A 223 12.48 -1.70 7.80
N GLY A 224 11.65 -2.35 6.98
CA GLY A 224 11.97 -3.62 6.35
C GLY A 224 13.12 -3.54 5.35
N LEU A 225 13.13 -2.51 4.50
CA LEU A 225 14.13 -2.27 3.47
C LEU A 225 15.46 -1.72 3.99
N SER A 226 15.54 -1.35 5.28
CA SER A 226 16.80 -0.92 5.91
C SER A 226 17.91 -1.97 5.77
N GLN A 227 17.55 -3.26 5.71
CA GLN A 227 18.50 -4.37 5.54
C GLN A 227 18.78 -4.73 4.07
N GLY A 228 18.19 -4.00 3.11
CA GLY A 228 18.26 -4.30 1.68
C GLY A 228 17.10 -5.18 1.17
N VAL A 229 16.90 -5.15 -0.15
CA VAL A 229 15.88 -5.97 -0.83
C VAL A 229 16.48 -7.33 -1.16
N ALA A 230 15.86 -8.42 -0.69
CA ALA A 230 16.25 -9.82 -0.95
C ALA A 230 17.70 -10.22 -0.66
N VAL A 231 18.49 -9.38 0.00
CA VAL A 231 19.82 -9.77 0.47
C VAL A 231 19.69 -10.49 1.82
N ALA A 232 20.19 -11.73 1.89
CA ALA A 232 20.32 -12.50 3.13
C ALA A 232 21.40 -11.88 4.02
N GLN A 233 21.07 -10.75 4.66
CA GLN A 233 21.98 -10.08 5.59
C GLN A 233 21.87 -10.69 6.99
N PRO A 234 22.97 -10.82 7.74
CA PRO A 234 22.96 -11.43 9.07
C PRO A 234 21.94 -10.76 10.00
N LEU A 235 20.98 -11.53 10.50
CA LEU A 235 20.01 -11.03 11.49
C LEU A 235 20.70 -10.91 12.84
N THR A 236 20.91 -9.68 13.33
CA THR A 236 21.47 -9.46 14.67
C THR A 236 20.36 -9.18 15.69
N PRO A 237 20.58 -9.47 16.99
CA PRO A 237 19.64 -9.05 18.03
C PRO A 237 19.38 -7.54 18.01
N GLY A 238 20.40 -6.73 17.71
CA GLY A 238 20.28 -5.28 17.61
C GLY A 238 19.30 -4.83 16.52
N VAL A 239 19.37 -5.44 15.33
CA VAL A 239 18.42 -5.16 14.24
C VAL A 239 17.00 -5.57 14.62
N LEU A 240 16.81 -6.76 15.20
CA LEU A 240 15.49 -7.23 15.63
C LEU A 240 14.86 -6.30 16.67
N VAL A 241 15.63 -5.88 17.68
CA VAL A 241 15.17 -4.95 18.71
C VAL A 241 14.93 -3.56 18.12
N GLY A 242 15.78 -3.08 17.22
CA GLY A 242 15.58 -1.82 16.49
C GLY A 242 14.28 -1.81 15.69
N VAL A 243 13.97 -2.92 15.00
CA VAL A 243 12.70 -3.10 14.27
C VAL A 243 11.50 -3.07 15.22
N LEU A 244 11.60 -3.69 16.40
CA LEU A 244 10.54 -3.59 17.42
C LEU A 244 10.30 -2.14 17.84
N PHE A 245 11.36 -1.36 18.09
CA PHE A 245 11.22 0.06 18.45
C PHE A 245 10.64 0.89 17.30
N GLY A 246 11.06 0.64 16.05
CA GLY A 246 10.51 1.31 14.86
C GLY A 246 9.02 1.03 14.67
N VAL A 247 8.59 -0.23 14.83
CA VAL A 247 7.17 -0.60 14.75
C VAL A 247 6.37 -0.06 15.95
N ALA A 248 6.95 -0.06 17.15
CA ALA A 248 6.32 0.54 18.33
C ALA A 248 6.10 2.06 18.16
N LEU A 249 7.10 2.76 17.60
CA LEU A 249 7.00 4.17 17.23
C LEU A 249 5.88 4.41 16.22
N ALA A 250 5.87 3.65 15.11
CA ALA A 250 4.80 3.74 14.10
C ALA A 250 3.43 3.46 14.71
N GLY A 251 3.32 2.46 15.58
CA GLY A 251 2.08 2.12 16.30
C GLY A 251 1.61 3.22 17.26
N ALA A 252 2.53 3.88 17.97
CA ALA A 252 2.20 5.00 18.86
C ALA A 252 1.69 6.22 18.09
N LEU A 253 2.35 6.58 16.97
CA LEU A 253 1.90 7.68 16.11
C LEU A 253 0.58 7.35 15.39
N TRP A 254 0.40 6.10 14.98
CA TRP A 254 -0.85 5.62 14.39
C TRP A 254 -2.00 5.74 15.40
N TRP A 255 -1.74 5.37 16.67
CA TRP A 255 -2.72 5.47 17.74
C TRP A 255 -3.24 6.90 17.88
N THR A 256 -2.37 7.91 17.94
CA THR A 256 -2.79 9.30 18.23
C THR A 256 -3.75 9.87 17.17
N TYR A 257 -3.58 9.51 15.89
CA TYR A 257 -4.48 9.99 14.82
C TYR A 257 -5.78 9.17 14.72
N PHE A 258 -5.69 7.84 14.77
CA PHE A 258 -6.84 6.95 14.50
C PHE A 258 -7.74 6.69 15.71
N ASP A 259 -7.35 7.12 16.91
CA ASP A 259 -8.20 6.97 18.09
C ASP A 259 -9.34 7.99 18.13
N VAL A 260 -8.99 9.27 18.03
CA VAL A 260 -9.92 10.39 18.29
C VAL A 260 -9.91 11.39 17.15
N ALA A 261 -8.73 11.85 16.71
CA ALA A 261 -8.60 12.99 15.81
C ALA A 261 -9.36 12.81 14.48
N ARG A 262 -9.23 11.64 13.82
CA ARG A 262 -9.96 11.32 12.58
C ARG A 262 -11.48 11.53 12.73
N PHE A 263 -12.08 10.84 13.70
CA PHE A 263 -13.54 10.81 13.86
C PHE A 263 -14.08 12.14 14.37
N ALA A 264 -13.36 12.78 15.28
CA ALA A 264 -13.72 14.09 15.79
C ALA A 264 -13.72 15.15 14.68
N ALA A 265 -12.75 15.10 13.77
CA ALA A 265 -12.70 16.00 12.63
C ALA A 265 -13.81 15.75 11.61
N GLU A 266 -14.20 14.49 11.40
CA GLU A 266 -15.36 14.14 10.58
C GLU A 266 -16.66 14.74 11.16
N GLN A 267 -16.89 14.56 12.46
CA GLN A 267 -18.03 15.19 13.14
C GLN A 267 -18.01 16.72 13.05
N ALA A 268 -16.83 17.34 13.14
CA ALA A 268 -16.69 18.79 13.01
C ALA A 268 -17.11 19.28 11.61
N LEU A 269 -16.80 18.51 10.57
CA LEU A 269 -17.31 18.76 9.23
C LEU A 269 -18.83 18.54 9.16
N GLN A 270 -19.37 17.47 9.74
CA GLN A 270 -20.82 17.17 9.73
C GLN A 270 -21.65 18.29 10.38
N ARG A 271 -21.09 19.02 11.36
CA ARG A 271 -21.72 20.19 11.99
C ARG A 271 -21.56 21.49 11.20
N SER A 272 -20.85 21.47 10.08
CA SER A 272 -20.56 22.65 9.25
C SER A 272 -21.29 22.57 7.92
N THR A 273 -21.76 23.70 7.40
CA THR A 273 -22.45 23.78 6.10
C THR A 273 -21.91 24.93 5.24
N GLY A 274 -22.25 24.91 3.95
CA GLY A 274 -21.92 25.98 2.99
C GLY A 274 -20.42 26.26 2.86
N GLU A 275 -20.05 27.53 2.74
CA GLU A 275 -18.65 27.95 2.56
C GLU A 275 -17.77 27.61 3.78
N ARG A 276 -18.36 27.54 4.99
CA ARG A 276 -17.64 27.17 6.21
C ARG A 276 -17.20 25.71 6.17
N LEU A 277 -18.06 24.80 5.70
CA LEU A 277 -17.72 23.39 5.48
C LEU A 277 -16.51 23.28 4.54
N THR A 278 -16.57 23.95 3.40
CA THR A 278 -15.50 23.93 2.41
C THR A 278 -14.19 24.49 2.94
N ARG A 279 -14.21 25.67 3.59
CA ARG A 279 -13.00 26.26 4.18
C ARG A 279 -12.41 25.33 5.23
N LEU A 280 -13.25 24.77 6.10
CA LEU A 280 -12.80 23.83 7.13
C LEU A 280 -12.17 22.58 6.51
N GLY A 281 -12.81 22.00 5.49
CA GLY A 281 -12.31 20.85 4.75
C GLY A 281 -10.96 21.12 4.10
N ARG A 282 -10.84 22.16 3.28
CA ARG A 282 -9.58 22.55 2.62
C ARG A 282 -8.47 22.84 3.65
N ASP A 283 -8.76 23.66 4.65
CA ASP A 283 -7.77 24.12 5.61
C ASP A 283 -7.27 23.00 6.54
N ALA A 284 -8.16 22.10 6.97
CA ALA A 284 -7.80 21.00 7.85
C ALA A 284 -7.20 19.80 7.09
N TYR A 285 -7.78 19.45 5.94
CA TYR A 285 -7.42 18.23 5.22
C TYR A 285 -6.41 18.45 4.10
N SER A 286 -6.48 19.54 3.31
CA SER A 286 -5.54 19.76 2.21
C SER A 286 -4.24 20.46 2.64
N PHE A 287 -4.31 21.35 3.65
CA PHE A 287 -3.13 22.08 4.12
C PHE A 287 -2.52 21.50 5.41
N ARG A 288 -3.32 21.23 6.44
CA ARG A 288 -2.79 20.79 7.75
C ARG A 288 -2.44 19.31 7.86
N HIS A 289 -2.94 18.46 6.95
CA HIS A 289 -2.43 17.08 6.84
C HIS A 289 -1.05 16.98 6.21
N LEU A 290 -0.65 17.95 5.38
CA LEU A 290 0.65 17.93 4.72
C LEU A 290 1.83 17.87 5.72
N PRO A 291 1.86 18.68 6.81
CA PRO A 291 2.86 18.51 7.87
C PRO A 291 2.84 17.12 8.51
N MET A 292 1.67 16.51 8.73
CA MET A 292 1.60 15.14 9.23
C MET A 292 2.25 14.15 8.27
N MET A 293 1.91 14.24 6.98
CA MET A 293 2.49 13.39 5.94
C MET A 293 4.01 13.59 5.84
N ALA A 294 4.48 14.84 5.84
CA ALA A 294 5.91 15.17 5.84
C ALA A 294 6.62 14.61 7.07
N GLY A 295 6.02 14.72 8.24
CA GLY A 295 6.54 14.10 9.46
C GLY A 295 6.71 12.58 9.34
N LEU A 296 5.72 11.87 8.78
CA LEU A 296 5.81 10.42 8.56
C LEU A 296 6.91 10.03 7.56
N ILE A 297 7.08 10.80 6.48
CA ILE A 297 8.17 10.55 5.51
C ILE A 297 9.54 10.80 6.13
N LEU A 298 9.69 11.82 6.97
CA LEU A 298 10.92 12.08 7.72
C LEU A 298 11.20 10.98 8.76
N VAL A 299 10.17 10.48 9.45
CA VAL A 299 10.30 9.32 10.35
C VAL A 299 10.72 8.06 9.57
N ALA A 300 10.13 7.81 8.40
CA ALA A 300 10.52 6.69 7.55
C ALA A 300 11.98 6.78 7.09
N LEU A 301 12.40 7.97 6.65
CA LEU A 301 13.79 8.28 6.30
C LEU A 301 14.75 8.05 7.48
N GLY A 302 14.43 8.59 8.65
CA GLY A 302 15.22 8.44 9.87
C GLY A 302 15.34 7.00 10.33
N LEU A 303 14.23 6.24 10.36
CA LEU A 303 14.24 4.81 10.70
C LEU A 303 15.05 3.98 9.70
N LYS A 304 14.96 4.29 8.40
CA LYS A 304 15.73 3.60 7.36
C LYS A 304 17.24 3.76 7.58
N LYS A 305 17.67 4.97 7.96
CA LYS A 305 19.08 5.29 8.23
C LYS A 305 19.56 4.68 9.55
N ALA A 306 18.85 4.93 10.65
CA ALA A 306 19.16 4.37 11.96
C ALA A 306 19.30 2.83 11.93
N LEU A 307 18.35 2.13 11.32
CA LEU A 307 18.42 0.67 11.23
C LEU A 307 19.51 0.17 10.27
N GLY A 308 19.93 0.99 9.30
CA GLY A 308 21.08 0.71 8.44
C GLY A 308 22.41 0.84 9.17
N GLU A 309 22.55 1.82 10.06
CA GLU A 309 23.76 2.03 10.89
C GLU A 309 24.01 0.90 11.89
N LEU A 310 22.94 0.24 12.38
CA LEU A 310 23.06 -0.95 13.24
C LEU A 310 23.85 -2.11 12.58
N ARG A 311 24.08 -2.04 11.27
CA ARG A 311 24.83 -3.03 10.48
C ARG A 311 26.25 -2.56 10.14
N VAL A 312 26.39 -1.37 9.56
CA VAL A 312 27.66 -0.83 9.07
C VAL A 312 27.88 0.53 9.71
N HIS A 313 28.90 0.64 10.56
CA HIS A 313 29.39 1.95 11.00
C HIS A 313 29.88 2.70 9.75
N SER A 314 29.05 3.57 9.22
CA SER A 314 29.36 4.36 8.04
C SER A 314 30.10 5.61 8.51
N ALA A 315 31.38 5.75 8.17
CA ALA A 315 32.20 6.91 8.53
C ALA A 315 31.70 8.24 7.90
N GLU A 316 30.76 8.16 6.96
CA GLU A 316 30.18 9.31 6.23
C GLU A 316 28.78 9.73 6.75
N SER A 317 28.22 9.09 7.78
CA SER A 317 26.93 9.55 8.30
C SER A 317 27.09 10.90 8.98
N SER A 318 26.13 11.80 8.74
CA SER A 318 26.04 13.09 9.42
C SER A 318 25.01 12.93 10.54
N PRO A 319 25.42 12.56 11.77
CA PRO A 319 24.49 12.03 12.78
C PRO A 319 23.40 13.06 13.14
N GLY A 320 23.73 14.35 13.02
CA GLY A 320 22.79 15.44 13.28
C GLY A 320 21.62 15.51 12.30
N LEU A 321 21.82 15.20 11.00
CA LEU A 321 20.74 15.23 10.01
C LEU A 321 19.83 14.00 10.10
N GLU A 322 20.38 12.85 10.47
CA GLU A 322 19.63 11.62 10.70
C GLU A 322 18.72 11.77 11.93
N LEU A 323 19.28 12.25 13.03
CA LEU A 323 18.55 12.59 14.25
C LEU A 323 17.48 13.66 13.97
N LEU A 324 17.81 14.69 13.19
CA LEU A 324 16.85 15.73 12.78
C LEU A 324 15.70 15.14 11.95
N ALA A 325 15.98 14.24 11.00
CA ALA A 325 14.94 13.59 10.22
C ALA A 325 14.03 12.74 11.11
N LEU A 326 14.61 11.94 12.01
CA LEU A 326 13.84 11.04 12.87
C LEU A 326 13.03 11.79 13.94
N TYR A 327 13.69 12.55 14.82
CA TYR A 327 13.03 13.28 15.92
C TYR A 327 12.23 14.47 15.40
N GLY A 328 12.78 15.22 14.43
CA GLY A 328 12.07 16.32 13.79
C GLY A 328 10.87 15.84 12.99
N GLY A 329 10.92 14.64 12.39
CA GLY A 329 9.77 14.00 11.75
C GLY A 329 8.64 13.70 12.75
N VAL A 330 8.96 13.15 13.92
CA VAL A 330 7.98 12.91 15.00
C VAL A 330 7.36 14.23 15.47
N VAL A 331 8.20 15.26 15.72
CA VAL A 331 7.72 16.58 16.13
C VAL A 331 6.83 17.20 15.05
N LEU A 332 7.23 17.15 13.78
CA LEU A 332 6.45 17.69 12.67
C LEU A 332 5.10 16.99 12.51
N TYR A 333 5.06 15.67 12.70
CA TYR A 333 3.81 14.91 12.73
C TYR A 333 2.89 15.38 13.85
N LEU A 334 3.40 15.49 15.09
CA LEU A 334 2.61 15.92 16.25
C LEU A 334 2.16 17.38 16.13
N VAL A 335 2.99 18.27 15.58
CA VAL A 335 2.62 19.66 15.26
C VAL A 335 1.50 19.67 14.23
N GLY A 336 1.61 18.88 13.16
CA GLY A 336 0.55 18.72 12.17
C GLY A 336 -0.76 18.25 12.79
N LEU A 337 -0.69 17.27 13.70
CA LEU A 337 -1.84 16.75 14.44
C LEU A 337 -2.48 17.83 15.33
N ILE A 338 -1.67 18.61 16.07
CA ILE A 338 -2.17 19.73 16.88
C ILE A 338 -2.82 20.80 16.00
N LEU A 339 -2.21 21.18 14.88
CA LEU A 339 -2.77 22.16 13.95
C LEU A 339 -4.11 21.67 13.39
N PHE A 340 -4.20 20.38 13.09
CA PHE A 340 -5.42 19.73 12.63
C PHE A 340 -6.52 19.74 13.70
N GLU A 341 -6.19 19.37 14.95
CA GLU A 341 -7.11 19.42 16.09
C GLU A 341 -7.56 20.84 16.44
N LEU A 342 -6.65 21.81 16.45
CA LEU A 342 -6.97 23.22 16.67
C LEU A 342 -7.93 23.74 15.61
N ARG A 343 -7.75 23.34 14.36
CA ARG A 343 -8.62 23.79 13.26
C ARG A 343 -9.99 23.15 13.29
N THR A 344 -10.08 21.86 13.62
CA THR A 344 -11.34 21.09 13.56
C THR A 344 -12.12 21.15 14.87
N LEU A 345 -11.45 20.99 16.00
CA LEU A 345 -12.04 20.86 17.33
C LEU A 345 -11.88 22.11 18.19
N ARG A 346 -10.98 23.04 17.82
CA ARG A 346 -10.58 24.19 18.65
C ARG A 346 -10.08 23.76 20.04
N ILE A 347 -9.41 22.62 20.10
CA ILE A 347 -8.76 22.11 21.32
C ILE A 347 -7.27 21.97 21.09
N LEU A 348 -6.49 22.16 22.15
CA LEU A 348 -5.07 21.81 22.16
C LEU A 348 -4.90 20.38 22.66
N GLY A 349 -4.38 19.48 21.83
CA GLY A 349 -4.07 18.10 22.19
C GLY A 349 -3.01 18.04 23.28
N ARG A 350 -3.39 17.68 24.52
CA ARG A 350 -2.44 17.63 25.65
C ARG A 350 -1.45 16.49 25.51
N SER A 351 -1.89 15.34 24.99
CA SER A 351 -1.00 14.21 24.71
C SER A 351 0.02 14.56 23.61
N PRO A 352 -0.36 15.04 22.42
CA PRO A 352 0.62 15.50 21.42
C PRO A 352 1.60 16.57 21.93
N VAL A 353 1.15 17.54 22.74
CA VAL A 353 2.04 18.53 23.37
C VAL A 353 3.06 17.86 24.31
N LEU A 354 2.61 16.92 25.16
CA LEU A 354 3.50 16.13 26.00
C LEU A 354 4.53 15.39 25.15
N GLY A 355 4.10 14.77 24.04
CA GLY A 355 5.01 14.11 23.09
C GLY A 355 6.07 15.05 22.53
N ILE A 356 5.68 16.24 22.07
CA ILE A 356 6.63 17.25 21.55
C ILE A 356 7.63 17.65 22.64
N VAL A 357 7.16 17.94 23.85
CA VAL A 357 8.03 18.35 24.97
C VAL A 357 9.00 17.23 25.32
N LEU A 358 8.52 15.98 25.45
CA LEU A 358 9.37 14.82 25.76
C LEU A 358 10.40 14.60 24.64
N VAL A 359 9.97 14.53 23.38
CA VAL A 359 10.87 14.28 22.25
C VAL A 359 11.92 15.39 22.13
N ALA A 360 11.52 16.67 22.22
CA ALA A 360 12.44 17.81 22.15
C ALA A 360 13.44 17.84 23.32
N ALA A 361 12.98 17.55 24.54
CA ALA A 361 13.84 17.50 25.73
C ALA A 361 14.87 16.36 25.67
N LEU A 362 14.57 15.29 24.93
CA LEU A 362 15.43 14.11 24.81
C LEU A 362 16.45 14.21 23.67
N VAL A 363 16.32 15.16 22.73
CA VAL A 363 17.29 15.36 21.63
C VAL A 363 18.74 15.55 22.12
N PRO A 364 19.03 16.40 23.14
CA PRO A 364 20.40 16.62 23.60
C PRO A 364 21.06 15.38 24.23
N VAL A 365 20.24 14.44 24.72
CA VAL A 365 20.69 13.14 25.25
C VAL A 365 20.86 12.16 24.10
N ALA A 366 19.89 12.08 23.20
CA ALA A 366 19.86 11.15 22.06
C ALA A 366 21.11 11.24 21.18
N ARG A 367 21.61 12.46 20.90
CA ARG A 367 22.81 12.69 20.09
C ARG A 367 24.10 12.02 20.61
N HIS A 368 24.11 11.60 21.87
CA HIS A 368 25.26 10.97 22.54
C HIS A 368 25.05 9.48 22.80
N LEU A 369 23.89 8.94 22.41
CA LEU A 369 23.54 7.54 22.63
C LEU A 369 23.84 6.70 21.38
N PRO A 370 24.11 5.39 21.54
CA PRO A 370 24.12 4.48 20.41
C PRO A 370 22.71 4.41 19.79
N VAL A 371 22.65 4.16 18.49
CA VAL A 371 21.41 4.16 17.69
C VAL A 371 20.28 3.33 18.32
N LEU A 372 20.60 2.16 18.89
CA LEU A 372 19.59 1.32 19.53
C LEU A 372 18.96 2.00 20.76
N ALA A 373 19.76 2.70 21.56
CA ALA A 373 19.29 3.44 22.72
C ALA A 373 18.56 4.72 22.31
N GLU A 374 18.96 5.38 21.22
CA GLU A 374 18.20 6.47 20.60
C GLU A 374 16.79 6.00 20.18
N LEU A 375 16.69 4.90 19.42
CA LEU A 375 15.41 4.32 19.00
C LEU A 375 14.55 3.93 20.20
N ALA A 376 15.16 3.32 21.22
CA ALA A 376 14.48 2.99 22.47
C ALA A 376 13.93 4.25 23.16
N LEU A 377 14.74 5.31 23.24
CA LEU A 377 14.37 6.57 23.86
C LEU A 377 13.18 7.25 23.15
N LEU A 378 13.21 7.27 21.81
CA LEU A 378 12.12 7.81 21.01
C LEU A 378 10.83 6.98 21.10
N ALA A 379 10.94 5.65 21.01
CA ALA A 379 9.80 4.74 21.11
C ALA A 379 9.17 4.78 22.52
N THR A 380 9.99 4.88 23.58
CA THR A 380 9.49 5.04 24.95
C THR A 380 8.86 6.40 25.18
N ALA A 381 9.41 7.50 24.67
CA ALA A 381 8.80 8.84 24.79
C ALA A 381 7.44 8.91 24.09
N THR A 382 7.33 8.40 22.87
CA THR A 382 6.08 8.37 22.11
C THR A 382 5.08 7.35 22.66
N GLY A 383 5.55 6.21 23.16
CA GLY A 383 4.74 5.23 23.89
C GLY A 383 4.19 5.80 25.20
N ALA A 384 5.01 6.52 25.97
CA ALA A 384 4.59 7.21 27.19
C ALA A 384 3.55 8.29 26.90
N MET A 385 3.72 9.05 25.81
CA MET A 385 2.70 9.99 25.33
C MET A 385 1.35 9.30 25.05
N ALA A 386 1.37 8.17 24.32
CA ALA A 386 0.16 7.44 23.98
C ALA A 386 -0.50 6.81 25.22
N LEU A 387 0.29 6.24 26.12
CA LEU A 387 -0.18 5.68 27.39
C LEU A 387 -0.75 6.78 28.29
N ALA A 388 -0.11 7.94 28.38
CA ALA A 388 -0.59 9.08 29.17
C ALA A 388 -1.97 9.57 28.71
N ASP A 389 -2.28 9.46 27.41
CA ASP A 389 -3.61 9.81 26.89
C ASP A 389 -4.72 8.92 27.49
N VAL A 390 -4.46 7.61 27.59
CA VAL A 390 -5.40 6.61 28.10
C VAL A 390 -5.44 6.57 29.64
N THR A 391 -4.33 6.92 30.30
CA THR A 391 -4.16 6.78 31.76
C THR A 391 -4.31 8.10 32.52
N VAL A 392 -3.40 9.04 32.30
CA VAL A 392 -3.34 10.35 32.97
C VAL A 392 -4.48 11.25 32.49
N PHE A 393 -4.70 11.31 31.18
CA PHE A 393 -5.75 12.13 30.57
C PHE A 393 -7.09 11.38 30.39
N ARG A 394 -7.28 10.25 31.09
CA ARG A 394 -8.43 9.34 30.94
C ARG A 394 -9.79 10.02 30.96
N HIS A 395 -9.99 11.04 31.80
CA HIS A 395 -11.27 11.74 31.91
C HIS A 395 -11.57 12.57 30.66
N ARG A 396 -10.56 13.27 30.13
CA ARG A 396 -10.67 14.01 28.87
C ARG A 396 -10.88 13.03 27.72
N HIS A 397 -10.09 11.96 27.68
CA HIS A 397 -10.15 10.92 26.67
C HIS A 397 -11.55 10.28 26.60
N ARG A 398 -12.10 9.82 27.73
CA ARG A 398 -13.46 9.27 27.81
C ARG A 398 -14.54 10.28 27.39
N ARG A 399 -14.39 11.56 27.77
CA ARG A 399 -15.33 12.62 27.36
C ARG A 399 -15.28 12.88 25.84
N LEU A 400 -14.09 12.84 25.22
CA LEU A 400 -13.94 12.99 23.78
C LEU A 400 -14.56 11.80 23.05
N HIS A 401 -14.26 10.57 23.48
CA HIS A 401 -14.88 9.36 22.94
C HIS A 401 -16.41 9.37 23.08
N ALA A 402 -16.94 9.78 24.24
CA ALA A 402 -18.39 9.91 24.44
C ALA A 402 -19.05 10.94 23.49
N ARG A 403 -18.33 12.02 23.12
CA ARG A 403 -18.82 13.04 22.18
C ARG A 403 -18.76 12.59 20.72
N ILE A 404 -17.84 11.68 20.40
CA ILE A 404 -17.65 11.15 19.05
C ILE A 404 -18.75 10.13 18.68
N GLY A 405 -19.60 9.75 19.65
CA GLY A 405 -20.81 8.95 19.43
C GLY A 405 -20.52 7.55 18.89
N PRO A 406 -21.51 6.63 18.89
CA PRO A 406 -21.38 5.32 18.27
C PRO A 406 -21.54 5.40 16.74
N THR A 407 -20.86 6.32 16.06
CA THR A 407 -20.72 6.27 14.58
C THR A 407 -19.74 5.17 14.11
N HIS A 408 -19.23 4.36 15.04
CA HIS A 408 -18.27 3.27 14.82
C HIS A 408 -18.86 2.04 14.11
N GLU A 409 -20.17 2.01 13.82
CA GLU A 409 -20.85 0.87 13.18
C GLU A 409 -21.17 1.07 11.70
N GLN A 410 -20.21 1.53 10.90
CA GLN A 410 -20.30 1.36 9.45
C GLN A 410 -19.60 0.06 9.08
N GLY A 411 -20.32 -0.86 8.44
CA GLY A 411 -19.95 -2.26 8.18
C GLY A 411 -18.70 -2.53 7.32
N GLY A 412 -17.83 -1.54 7.15
CA GLY A 412 -16.59 -1.60 6.39
C GLY A 412 -15.37 -2.13 7.16
N VAL A 413 -14.20 -1.95 6.55
CA VAL A 413 -12.91 -2.36 7.12
C VAL A 413 -12.39 -1.25 8.03
N THR A 414 -11.96 -1.62 9.23
CA THR A 414 -11.52 -0.67 10.25
C THR A 414 -10.09 -0.17 9.98
N PRO A 415 -9.69 1.02 10.48
CA PRO A 415 -8.32 1.52 10.27
C PRO A 415 -7.23 0.60 10.84
N LYS A 416 -7.52 -0.10 11.95
CA LYS A 416 -6.62 -1.10 12.53
C LYS A 416 -6.38 -2.26 11.56
N GLU A 417 -7.43 -2.72 10.89
CA GLU A 417 -7.31 -3.79 9.90
C GLU A 417 -6.49 -3.36 8.68
N LEU A 418 -6.62 -2.11 8.25
CA LEU A 418 -5.78 -1.54 7.18
C LEU A 418 -4.32 -1.36 7.61
N PHE A 419 -4.06 -0.94 8.85
CA PHE A 419 -2.71 -0.82 9.38
C PHE A 419 -2.04 -2.20 9.57
N PHE A 420 -2.80 -3.27 9.85
CA PHE A 420 -2.27 -4.64 9.81
C PHE A 420 -1.92 -5.08 8.38
N ASP A 421 -2.81 -4.83 7.43
CA ASP A 421 -2.62 -5.21 6.02
C ASP A 421 -1.39 -4.54 5.39
N LEU A 422 -0.99 -3.39 5.92
CA LEU A 422 0.17 -2.64 5.48
C LEU A 422 1.48 -3.45 5.48
N VAL A 423 1.66 -4.32 6.48
CA VAL A 423 2.85 -5.18 6.57
C VAL A 423 2.89 -6.18 5.41
N PHE A 424 1.73 -6.55 4.85
CA PHE A 424 1.65 -7.48 3.73
C PHE A 424 2.09 -6.86 2.41
N VAL A 425 2.11 -5.53 2.29
CA VAL A 425 2.77 -4.86 1.16
C VAL A 425 4.26 -5.20 1.14
N TYR A 426 4.93 -5.02 2.29
CA TYR A 426 6.34 -5.41 2.45
C TYR A 426 6.54 -6.93 2.33
N ALA A 427 5.61 -7.74 2.84
CA ALA A 427 5.68 -9.19 2.74
C ALA A 427 5.70 -9.68 1.28
N PHE A 428 4.78 -9.18 0.45
CA PHE A 428 4.73 -9.55 -0.96
C PHE A 428 5.94 -9.05 -1.72
N LEU A 429 6.44 -7.85 -1.40
CA LEU A 429 7.69 -7.33 -1.95
C LEU A 429 8.86 -8.27 -1.67
N GLN A 430 9.01 -8.76 -0.44
CA GLN A 430 10.09 -9.71 -0.11
C GLN A 430 9.90 -11.08 -0.75
N VAL A 431 8.67 -11.58 -0.89
CA VAL A 431 8.41 -12.82 -1.62
C VAL A 431 8.80 -12.69 -3.09
N ALA A 432 8.36 -11.62 -3.76
CA ALA A 432 8.69 -11.38 -5.17
C ALA A 432 10.20 -11.21 -5.36
N ALA A 433 10.86 -10.50 -4.45
CA ALA A 433 12.30 -10.30 -4.48
C ALA A 433 13.07 -11.62 -4.23
N LEU A 434 12.63 -12.46 -3.28
CA LEU A 434 13.19 -13.80 -3.02
C LEU A 434 13.12 -14.71 -4.26
N MET A 435 12.02 -14.67 -5.02
CA MET A 435 11.89 -15.41 -6.27
C MET A 435 12.75 -14.83 -7.40
N SER A 436 13.00 -13.53 -7.35
CA SER A 436 13.68 -12.81 -8.41
C SER A 436 15.20 -12.90 -8.31
N ASP A 437 15.74 -13.00 -7.10
CA ASP A 437 17.18 -13.15 -6.84
C ASP A 437 17.69 -14.55 -7.19
N ASP A 438 16.80 -15.54 -7.16
CA ASP A 438 17.05 -16.90 -7.65
C ASP A 438 15.95 -17.28 -8.66
N PRO A 439 16.08 -16.84 -9.93
CA PRO A 439 15.09 -17.11 -10.97
C PRO A 439 15.26 -18.55 -11.47
N THR A 440 15.08 -19.52 -10.57
CA THR A 440 15.06 -20.97 -10.82
C THR A 440 13.73 -21.56 -10.31
N GLY A 441 13.42 -22.80 -10.69
CA GLY A 441 12.25 -23.51 -10.15
C GLY A 441 12.29 -23.63 -8.63
N THR A 442 13.49 -23.78 -8.04
CA THR A 442 13.70 -23.82 -6.59
C THR A 442 13.35 -22.49 -5.93
N GLY A 443 13.83 -21.37 -6.47
CA GLY A 443 13.49 -20.04 -5.96
C GLY A 443 11.99 -19.74 -6.01
N LEU A 444 11.32 -20.19 -7.08
CA LEU A 444 9.86 -20.13 -7.19
C LEU A 444 9.16 -20.93 -6.09
N VAL A 445 9.56 -22.18 -5.86
CA VAL A 445 8.98 -23.03 -4.80
C VAL A 445 9.17 -22.39 -3.42
N ARG A 446 10.39 -21.92 -3.10
CA ARG A 446 10.66 -21.23 -1.82
C ARG A 446 9.74 -20.02 -1.63
N GLY A 447 9.63 -19.16 -2.64
CA GLY A 447 8.75 -18.00 -2.58
C GLY A 447 7.28 -18.36 -2.39
N LEU A 448 6.79 -19.40 -3.08
CA LEU A 448 5.40 -19.87 -2.94
C LEU A 448 5.13 -20.49 -1.56
N LEU A 449 6.10 -21.18 -0.97
CA LEU A 449 6.00 -21.70 0.40
C LEU A 449 5.90 -20.56 1.43
N VAL A 450 6.80 -19.56 1.34
CA VAL A 450 6.76 -18.36 2.20
C VAL A 450 5.46 -17.60 2.01
N LEU A 451 5.02 -17.40 0.77
CA LEU A 451 3.73 -16.76 0.46
C LEU A 451 2.56 -17.50 1.12
N THR A 452 2.55 -18.84 1.06
CA THR A 452 1.48 -19.65 1.64
C THR A 452 1.45 -19.54 3.16
N VAL A 453 2.61 -19.56 3.82
CA VAL A 453 2.68 -19.40 5.29
C VAL A 453 2.21 -17.99 5.72
N LEU A 454 2.65 -16.95 5.00
CA LEU A 454 2.18 -15.58 5.21
C LEU A 454 0.67 -15.45 4.99
N TRP A 455 0.13 -16.07 3.93
CA TRP A 455 -1.30 -16.14 3.67
C TRP A 455 -2.08 -16.77 4.83
N LEU A 456 -1.56 -17.86 5.39
CA LEU A 456 -2.16 -18.53 6.55
C LEU A 456 -2.11 -17.67 7.82
N ALA A 457 -1.06 -16.87 8.02
CA ALA A 457 -1.02 -15.87 9.10
C ALA A 457 -2.09 -14.80 8.91
N TRP A 458 -2.18 -14.22 7.70
CA TRP A 458 -3.17 -13.18 7.36
C TRP A 458 -4.61 -13.66 7.50
N CYS A 459 -4.90 -14.87 6.99
CA CYS A 459 -6.21 -15.50 7.16
C CYS A 459 -6.51 -15.69 8.65
N GLY A 460 -5.53 -16.17 9.42
CA GLY A 460 -5.67 -16.36 10.86
C GLY A 460 -6.09 -15.08 11.58
N TYR A 461 -5.47 -13.94 11.25
CA TYR A 461 -5.84 -12.63 11.78
C TYR A 461 -7.23 -12.18 11.32
N THR A 462 -7.55 -12.32 10.03
CA THR A 462 -8.86 -11.91 9.47
C THR A 462 -10.02 -12.70 10.09
N TRP A 463 -9.81 -13.99 10.39
CA TRP A 463 -10.76 -14.78 11.16
C TRP A 463 -10.86 -14.34 12.63
N LEU A 464 -9.76 -13.85 13.22
CA LEU A 464 -9.71 -13.39 14.61
C LEU A 464 -10.46 -12.06 14.80
N THR A 465 -10.23 -11.08 13.92
CA THR A 465 -10.89 -9.76 14.02
C THR A 465 -12.39 -9.85 13.75
N ALA A 466 -12.84 -10.88 13.03
CA ALA A 466 -14.25 -11.19 12.90
C ALA A 466 -14.92 -11.55 14.24
N LEU A 467 -14.17 -12.09 15.22
CA LEU A 467 -14.67 -12.46 16.55
C LEU A 467 -14.57 -11.33 17.58
N VAL A 468 -13.48 -10.55 17.54
CA VAL A 468 -13.19 -9.50 18.54
C VAL A 468 -13.17 -8.14 17.86
N ARG A 469 -14.33 -7.45 17.88
CA ARG A 469 -14.47 -6.09 17.32
C ARG A 469 -14.15 -4.97 18.30
N ALA A 470 -13.92 -5.29 19.58
CA ALA A 470 -13.67 -4.30 20.62
C ALA A 470 -12.49 -3.37 20.29
N GLU A 471 -12.67 -2.08 20.53
CA GLU A 471 -11.64 -1.05 20.28
C GLU A 471 -10.85 -0.70 21.54
N ILE A 472 -10.66 -1.68 22.43
CA ILE A 472 -9.97 -1.47 23.70
C ILE A 472 -8.45 -1.36 23.51
N PRO A 473 -7.73 -0.64 24.40
CA PRO A 473 -6.28 -0.49 24.36
C PRO A 473 -5.51 -1.81 24.19
N ALA A 474 -5.97 -2.87 24.86
CA ALA A 474 -5.35 -4.19 24.77
C ALA A 474 -5.39 -4.79 23.35
N VAL A 475 -6.47 -4.60 22.60
CA VAL A 475 -6.59 -5.08 21.21
C VAL A 475 -5.65 -4.31 20.29
N ARG A 476 -5.51 -3.00 20.50
CA ARG A 476 -4.56 -2.16 19.75
C ARG A 476 -3.11 -2.55 20.01
N LEU A 477 -2.74 -2.79 21.28
CA LEU A 477 -1.39 -3.25 21.63
C LEU A 477 -1.11 -4.64 21.03
N THR A 478 -2.08 -5.56 21.12
CA THR A 478 -1.98 -6.89 20.49
C THR A 478 -1.78 -6.77 18.99
N MET A 479 -2.48 -5.83 18.35
CA MET A 479 -2.33 -5.57 16.93
C MET A 479 -0.94 -5.03 16.59
N VAL A 480 -0.41 -4.05 17.34
CA VAL A 480 0.97 -3.55 17.14
C VAL A 480 1.99 -4.67 17.31
N LEU A 481 1.79 -5.57 18.28
CA LEU A 481 2.63 -6.76 18.45
C LEU A 481 2.56 -7.69 17.23
N VAL A 482 1.36 -7.96 16.70
CA VAL A 482 1.19 -8.81 15.50
C VAL A 482 1.83 -8.16 14.27
N VAL A 483 1.72 -6.84 14.11
CA VAL A 483 2.42 -6.07 13.07
C VAL A 483 3.93 -6.25 13.22
N ALA A 484 4.47 -6.10 14.43
CA ALA A 484 5.90 -6.26 14.71
C ALA A 484 6.40 -7.68 14.38
N LEU A 485 5.68 -8.71 14.84
CA LEU A 485 6.00 -10.12 14.55
C LEU A 485 5.91 -10.40 13.04
N THR A 486 4.93 -9.85 12.34
CA THR A 486 4.82 -10.03 10.88
C THR A 486 5.96 -9.34 10.15
N THR A 487 6.35 -8.13 10.56
CA THR A 487 7.53 -7.42 10.00
C THR A 487 8.82 -8.20 10.23
N MET A 488 8.96 -8.89 11.37
CA MET A 488 10.09 -9.79 11.62
C MET A 488 10.08 -11.03 10.71
N ILE A 489 8.91 -11.64 10.49
CA ILE A 489 8.75 -12.77 9.55
C ILE A 489 9.18 -12.34 8.15
N THR A 490 8.75 -11.16 7.70
CA THR A 490 9.08 -10.67 6.35
C THR A 490 10.56 -10.27 6.25
N LEU A 491 11.16 -9.73 7.31
CA LEU A 491 12.59 -9.45 7.38
C LEU A 491 13.44 -10.73 7.34
N ALA A 492 12.99 -11.79 8.03
CA ALA A 492 13.63 -13.09 8.00
C ALA A 492 13.31 -13.89 6.72
N GLY A 493 12.36 -13.44 5.90
CA GLY A 493 11.90 -14.11 4.68
C GLY A 493 13.02 -14.54 3.71
N PRO A 494 13.98 -13.66 3.38
CA PRO A 494 15.14 -14.03 2.55
C PRO A 494 16.00 -15.15 3.13
N GLN A 495 15.97 -15.35 4.44
CA GLN A 495 16.72 -16.37 5.19
C GLN A 495 15.80 -17.46 5.76
N ALA A 496 14.56 -17.58 5.28
CA ALA A 496 13.57 -18.51 5.85
C ALA A 496 13.99 -19.99 5.75
N PHE A 497 14.91 -20.30 4.84
CA PHE A 497 15.41 -21.65 4.59
C PHE A 497 16.86 -21.85 5.02
N ASN A 498 17.70 -20.81 4.93
CA ASN A 498 19.14 -20.91 5.16
C ASN A 498 19.62 -19.68 5.94
N ASP A 499 20.57 -19.89 6.84
CA ASP A 499 21.15 -18.83 7.66
C ASP A 499 22.10 -17.95 6.84
N ALA A 500 22.09 -16.65 7.12
CA ALA A 500 23.19 -15.79 6.71
C ALA A 500 24.39 -15.96 7.65
N LEU A 501 25.60 -15.89 7.10
CA LEU A 501 26.85 -16.03 7.86
C LEU A 501 26.98 -14.94 8.93
N GLY A 502 27.19 -15.34 10.20
CA GLY A 502 27.48 -14.40 11.30
C GLY A 502 26.25 -13.78 11.99
N GLY A 503 25.04 -14.27 11.72
CA GLY A 503 23.79 -13.82 12.35
C GLY A 503 23.08 -14.89 13.18
N LEU A 504 21.94 -14.51 13.77
CA LEU A 504 20.96 -15.43 14.33
C LEU A 504 20.39 -16.32 13.22
N SER A 505 19.87 -17.49 13.62
CA SER A 505 19.25 -18.39 12.66
C SER A 505 17.97 -17.80 12.05
N GLY A 506 18.01 -17.54 10.74
CA GLY A 506 16.91 -16.96 9.98
C GLY A 506 15.66 -17.83 9.96
N PRO A 507 15.75 -19.14 9.66
CA PRO A 507 14.63 -20.06 9.74
C PRO A 507 14.01 -20.10 11.14
N LEU A 508 14.83 -20.07 12.20
CA LEU A 508 14.33 -20.09 13.57
C LEU A 508 13.58 -18.81 13.94
N VAL A 509 14.13 -17.63 13.59
CA VAL A 509 13.44 -16.34 13.80
C VAL A 509 12.12 -16.32 13.04
N PHE A 510 12.11 -16.74 11.78
CA PHE A 510 10.90 -16.83 10.96
C PHE A 510 9.83 -17.71 11.62
N VAL A 511 10.20 -18.94 12.01
CA VAL A 511 9.27 -19.91 12.60
C VAL A 511 8.82 -19.49 14.00
N ALA A 512 9.70 -18.92 14.83
CA ALA A 512 9.36 -18.45 16.17
C ALA A 512 8.35 -17.30 16.13
N CYS A 513 8.54 -16.30 15.26
CA CYS A 513 7.59 -15.21 15.09
C CYS A 513 6.26 -15.71 14.53
N TYR A 514 6.28 -16.62 13.55
CA TYR A 514 5.06 -17.26 13.04
C TYR A 514 4.33 -18.04 14.14
N ALA A 515 5.05 -18.84 14.93
CA ALA A 515 4.52 -19.59 16.06
C ALA A 515 3.86 -18.67 17.08
N ALA A 516 4.48 -17.54 17.44
CA ALA A 516 3.91 -16.56 18.35
C ALA A 516 2.55 -16.03 17.86
N ILE A 517 2.43 -15.67 16.57
CA ILE A 517 1.16 -15.23 15.98
C ILE A 517 0.10 -16.35 16.03
N ARG A 518 0.50 -17.58 15.71
CA ARG A 518 -0.41 -18.74 15.69
C ARG A 518 -0.88 -19.12 17.09
N LEU A 519 0.01 -19.10 18.08
CA LEU A 519 -0.32 -19.35 19.49
C LEU A 519 -1.23 -18.26 20.05
N LEU A 520 -0.98 -16.99 19.72
CA LEU A 520 -1.86 -15.87 20.08
C LEU A 520 -3.28 -16.08 19.53
N ARG A 521 -3.41 -16.46 18.25
CA ARG A 521 -4.71 -16.79 17.64
C ARG A 521 -5.41 -17.93 18.38
N LEU A 522 -4.67 -18.97 18.79
CA LEU A 522 -5.23 -20.09 19.54
C LEU A 522 -5.66 -19.69 20.96
N ALA A 523 -4.96 -18.75 21.61
CA ALA A 523 -5.24 -18.31 22.96
C ALA A 523 -6.51 -17.46 23.09
N VAL A 524 -6.83 -16.61 22.09
CA VAL A 524 -7.97 -15.67 22.18
C VAL A 524 -9.32 -16.36 22.45
N PRO A 525 -9.71 -17.45 21.77
CA PRO A 525 -10.96 -18.16 22.10
C PRO A 525 -11.02 -18.67 23.55
N TRP A 526 -9.90 -19.10 24.13
CA TRP A 526 -9.84 -19.52 25.54
C TRP A 526 -10.03 -18.34 26.48
N LEU A 527 -9.40 -17.21 26.18
CA LEU A 527 -9.56 -15.97 26.96
C LEU A 527 -11.00 -15.44 26.91
N VAL A 528 -11.65 -15.52 25.75
CA VAL A 528 -13.07 -15.13 25.60
C VAL A 528 -13.96 -16.07 26.40
N ALA A 529 -13.78 -17.38 26.28
CA ALA A 529 -14.58 -18.37 27.03
C ALA A 529 -14.36 -18.32 28.55
N ALA A 530 -13.22 -17.82 29.03
CA ALA A 530 -12.97 -17.59 30.44
C ALA A 530 -13.73 -16.36 31.00
N ARG A 531 -14.07 -15.40 30.14
CA ARG A 531 -14.77 -14.16 30.52
C ARG A 531 -16.27 -14.21 30.25
N ASP A 532 -16.70 -15.05 29.32
CA ASP A 532 -18.09 -15.22 28.94
C ASP A 532 -18.48 -16.70 29.03
N ALA A 533 -19.28 -17.05 30.05
CA ALA A 533 -19.73 -18.42 30.28
C ALA A 533 -20.64 -18.95 29.16
N THR A 534 -21.21 -18.08 28.33
CA THR A 534 -22.07 -18.46 27.20
C THR A 534 -21.25 -18.76 25.93
N ALA A 535 -19.99 -18.35 25.89
CA ALA A 535 -19.12 -18.61 24.75
C ALA A 535 -18.72 -20.10 24.67
N PRO A 536 -18.72 -20.71 23.47
CA PRO A 536 -18.36 -22.11 23.32
C PRO A 536 -16.90 -22.34 23.73
N ARG A 537 -16.69 -23.19 24.74
CA ARG A 537 -15.33 -23.52 25.20
C ARG A 537 -14.51 -24.19 24.08
N PRO A 538 -13.30 -23.69 23.78
CA PRO A 538 -12.43 -24.35 22.81
C PRO A 538 -12.02 -25.74 23.34
N ARG A 539 -11.73 -26.68 22.44
CA ARG A 539 -11.17 -27.99 22.83
C ARG A 539 -9.70 -28.06 22.43
N PHE A 540 -8.86 -28.73 23.22
CA PHE A 540 -7.44 -28.88 22.86
C PHE A 540 -7.24 -29.54 21.49
N ARG A 541 -8.11 -30.48 21.11
CA ARG A 541 -8.15 -31.10 19.78
C ARG A 541 -8.27 -30.09 18.62
N ASP A 542 -8.87 -28.92 18.88
CA ASP A 542 -9.01 -27.87 17.89
C ASP A 542 -7.67 -27.14 17.61
N ALA A 543 -6.75 -27.16 18.58
CA ALA A 543 -5.40 -26.61 18.43
C ALA A 543 -4.41 -27.59 17.77
N THR A 544 -4.69 -28.90 17.83
CA THR A 544 -3.76 -29.96 17.39
C THR A 544 -3.19 -29.75 15.99
N PRO A 545 -3.96 -29.43 14.93
CA PRO A 545 -3.37 -29.27 13.60
C PRO A 545 -2.42 -28.10 13.50
N THR A 546 -2.73 -27.00 14.20
CA THR A 546 -1.83 -25.84 14.24
C THR A 546 -0.55 -26.18 15.01
N LEU A 547 -0.66 -26.88 16.14
CA LEU A 547 0.51 -27.30 16.92
C LEU A 547 1.41 -28.27 16.13
N VAL A 548 0.82 -29.26 15.43
CA VAL A 548 1.57 -30.19 14.57
C VAL A 548 2.26 -29.44 13.43
N ALA A 549 1.57 -28.51 12.76
CA ALA A 549 2.19 -27.69 11.72
C ALA A 549 3.36 -26.85 12.25
N LEU A 550 3.25 -26.28 13.46
CA LEU A 550 4.34 -25.55 14.10
C LEU A 550 5.53 -26.44 14.44
N VAL A 551 5.30 -27.66 14.95
CA VAL A 551 6.36 -28.64 15.22
C VAL A 551 7.07 -29.04 13.92
N LEU A 552 6.33 -29.25 12.83
CA LEU A 552 6.91 -29.56 11.52
C LEU A 552 7.76 -28.41 10.96
N LEU A 553 7.30 -27.16 11.10
CA LEU A 553 8.08 -25.98 10.71
C LEU A 553 9.32 -25.80 11.58
N LEU A 554 9.22 -26.04 12.89
CA LEU A 554 10.37 -25.99 13.80
C LEU A 554 11.39 -27.08 13.46
N ALA A 555 10.92 -28.30 13.19
CA ALA A 555 11.79 -29.38 12.72
C ALA A 555 12.49 -28.98 11.41
N ALA A 556 11.78 -28.32 10.48
CA ALA A 556 12.36 -27.81 9.24
C ALA A 556 13.42 -26.73 9.47
N ALA A 557 13.22 -25.84 10.45
CA ALA A 557 14.19 -24.81 10.82
C ALA A 557 15.46 -25.38 11.47
N LEU A 558 15.36 -26.54 12.13
CA LEU A 558 16.47 -27.24 12.79
C LEU A 558 17.21 -28.23 11.87
N VAL A 559 16.76 -28.43 10.63
CA VAL A 559 17.48 -29.27 9.65
C VAL A 559 18.87 -28.66 9.42
N PRO A 560 19.96 -29.43 9.54
CA PRO A 560 21.31 -28.95 9.25
C PRO A 560 21.40 -28.38 7.84
N GLN A 561 21.88 -27.13 7.74
CA GLN A 561 21.98 -26.46 6.45
C GLN A 561 23.23 -26.93 5.71
N PRO A 562 23.15 -27.18 4.39
CA PRO A 562 24.32 -27.50 3.61
C PRO A 562 25.32 -26.34 3.68
N VAL A 563 26.58 -26.63 4.01
CA VAL A 563 27.68 -25.66 3.94
C VAL A 563 27.89 -25.31 2.47
N GLY A 564 27.47 -24.11 2.04
CA GLY A 564 27.57 -23.69 0.64
C GLY A 564 26.42 -22.79 0.18
N ASP A 565 25.87 -23.07 -1.01
CA ASP A 565 24.90 -22.21 -1.70
C ASP A 565 23.56 -22.10 -0.94
N ILE A 566 23.36 -20.95 -0.29
CA ILE A 566 22.15 -20.51 0.44
C ILE A 566 20.88 -20.62 -0.44
N ARG A 567 21.02 -20.76 -1.77
CA ARG A 567 19.89 -20.87 -2.69
C ARG A 567 19.28 -22.28 -2.74
N ARG A 568 19.94 -23.32 -2.26
CA ARG A 568 19.40 -24.69 -2.33
C ARG A 568 18.98 -25.20 -0.95
N PRO A 569 17.69 -25.13 -0.59
CA PRO A 569 17.21 -25.72 0.66
C PRO A 569 17.36 -27.24 0.61
N ALA A 570 17.57 -27.86 1.77
CA ALA A 570 17.55 -29.31 1.88
C ALA A 570 16.16 -29.85 1.46
N ALA A 571 16.12 -30.94 0.69
CA ALA A 571 14.86 -31.52 0.22
C ALA A 571 13.93 -31.87 1.39
N VAL A 572 14.48 -32.40 2.49
CA VAL A 572 13.75 -32.70 3.73
C VAL A 572 13.08 -31.45 4.30
N GLN A 573 13.77 -30.30 4.30
CA GLN A 573 13.22 -29.03 4.77
C GLN A 573 12.00 -28.62 3.93
N VAL A 574 12.09 -28.71 2.60
CA VAL A 574 10.97 -28.41 1.69
C VAL A 574 9.77 -29.33 1.95
N TRP A 575 10.01 -30.64 2.14
CA TRP A 575 8.95 -31.60 2.45
C TRP A 575 8.29 -31.35 3.81
N LEU A 576 9.05 -30.96 4.83
CA LEU A 576 8.51 -30.59 6.13
C LEU A 576 7.63 -29.33 6.05
N TRP A 577 8.03 -28.33 5.26
CA TRP A 577 7.19 -27.16 4.98
C TRP A 577 5.89 -27.53 4.27
N LEU A 578 5.97 -28.36 3.22
CA LEU A 578 4.80 -28.85 2.50
C LEU A 578 3.85 -29.62 3.42
N ALA A 579 4.39 -30.51 4.25
CA ALA A 579 3.62 -31.26 5.24
C ALA A 579 2.97 -30.33 6.27
N ALA A 580 3.71 -29.34 6.78
CA ALA A 580 3.18 -28.36 7.73
C ALA A 580 2.01 -27.56 7.13
N ILE A 581 2.17 -27.07 5.90
CA ILE A 581 1.13 -26.34 5.17
C ILE A 581 -0.09 -27.24 4.95
N ALA A 582 0.11 -28.48 4.50
CA ALA A 582 -0.97 -29.43 4.25
C ALA A 582 -1.76 -29.74 5.54
N VAL A 583 -1.05 -30.02 6.65
CA VAL A 583 -1.65 -30.25 7.96
C VAL A 583 -2.43 -29.01 8.42
N ASP A 584 -1.86 -27.82 8.26
CA ASP A 584 -2.51 -26.58 8.68
C ASP A 584 -3.77 -26.30 7.86
N MET A 585 -3.70 -26.38 6.54
CA MET A 585 -4.83 -26.11 5.63
C MET A 585 -5.98 -27.10 5.84
N VAL A 586 -5.68 -28.40 5.91
CA VAL A 586 -6.70 -29.45 6.10
C VAL A 586 -7.29 -29.37 7.51
N GLY A 587 -6.43 -29.21 8.52
CA GLY A 587 -6.84 -29.15 9.92
C GLY A 587 -7.66 -27.90 10.26
N ASN A 588 -7.15 -26.71 9.96
CA ASN A 588 -7.88 -25.45 10.18
C ASN A 588 -9.11 -25.34 9.30
N GLY A 589 -9.07 -25.89 8.08
CA GLY A 589 -10.23 -25.92 7.19
C GLY A 589 -11.42 -26.64 7.81
N ARG A 590 -11.19 -27.76 8.50
CA ARG A 590 -12.23 -28.50 9.23
C ARG A 590 -12.71 -27.76 10.49
N PHE A 591 -11.80 -27.10 11.20
CA PHE A 591 -12.11 -26.33 12.42
C PHE A 591 -12.99 -25.10 12.12
N ALA A 592 -12.62 -24.29 11.12
CA ALA A 592 -13.30 -23.03 10.81
C ALA A 592 -14.81 -23.23 10.60
N VAL A 593 -15.18 -24.27 9.85
CA VAL A 593 -16.57 -24.62 9.52
C VAL A 593 -17.42 -25.00 10.72
N ARG A 594 -16.81 -25.57 11.78
CA ARG A 594 -17.57 -26.10 12.93
C ARG A 594 -17.88 -25.06 14.00
N ARG A 595 -17.08 -23.99 14.09
CA ARG A 595 -17.14 -23.06 15.25
C ARG A 595 -17.08 -21.58 14.91
N LEU A 596 -16.56 -21.19 13.74
CA LEU A 596 -16.45 -19.77 13.37
C LEU A 596 -17.67 -19.33 12.58
N ARG A 597 -18.22 -18.17 12.95
CA ARG A 597 -19.33 -17.52 12.26
C ARG A 597 -18.86 -16.21 11.66
N ILE A 598 -19.29 -15.94 10.44
CA ILE A 598 -18.99 -14.68 9.75
C ILE A 598 -20.16 -13.74 10.00
N GLY A 599 -19.91 -12.64 10.71
CA GLY A 599 -20.94 -11.64 10.99
C GLY A 599 -21.37 -10.90 9.72
N SER A 600 -20.47 -10.14 9.11
CA SER A 600 -20.77 -9.31 7.92
C SER A 600 -20.13 -9.88 6.65
N ALA A 601 -20.96 -10.11 5.62
CA ALA A 601 -20.51 -10.55 4.30
C ALA A 601 -19.75 -9.44 3.59
N GLU A 602 -20.22 -8.19 3.75
CA GLU A 602 -19.56 -7.00 3.23
C GLU A 602 -18.13 -6.90 3.73
N HIS A 603 -17.95 -6.83 5.04
CA HIS A 603 -16.65 -6.77 5.68
C HIS A 603 -15.73 -7.92 5.24
N TRP A 604 -16.27 -9.16 5.17
CA TRP A 604 -15.51 -10.31 4.70
C TRP A 604 -15.03 -10.13 3.25
N THR A 605 -15.94 -9.81 2.33
CA THR A 605 -15.58 -9.57 0.92
C THR A 605 -14.60 -8.40 0.78
N ASP A 606 -14.70 -7.40 1.66
CA ASP A 606 -13.86 -6.21 1.59
C ASP A 606 -12.42 -6.46 2.01
N ARG A 607 -12.18 -7.29 3.04
CA ARG A 607 -10.85 -7.71 3.46
C ARG A 607 -10.10 -8.46 2.35
N TYR A 608 -10.78 -9.41 1.70
CA TYR A 608 -10.17 -10.15 0.58
C TYR A 608 -10.02 -9.30 -0.69
N GLY A 609 -10.87 -8.30 -0.90
CA GLY A 609 -10.61 -7.28 -1.91
C GLY A 609 -9.33 -6.49 -1.61
N LEU A 610 -9.12 -6.05 -0.38
CA LEU A 610 -7.93 -5.27 -0.01
C LEU A 610 -6.62 -6.04 -0.23
N ILE A 611 -6.57 -7.33 0.13
CA ILE A 611 -5.34 -8.12 -0.09
C ILE A 611 -5.03 -8.31 -1.59
N VAL A 612 -6.04 -8.39 -2.45
CA VAL A 612 -5.86 -8.38 -3.92
C VAL A 612 -5.29 -7.05 -4.39
N ILE A 613 -5.80 -5.93 -3.86
CA ILE A 613 -5.25 -4.58 -4.15
C ILE A 613 -3.79 -4.49 -3.69
N ILE A 614 -3.45 -5.02 -2.52
CA ILE A 614 -2.07 -5.06 -2.01
C ILE A 614 -1.16 -5.87 -2.94
N GLY A 615 -1.61 -7.02 -3.44
CA GLY A 615 -0.89 -7.80 -4.44
C GLY A 615 -0.63 -7.01 -5.74
N LEU A 616 -1.64 -6.30 -6.25
CA LEU A 616 -1.49 -5.43 -7.41
C LEU A 616 -0.52 -4.27 -7.13
N GLY A 617 -0.51 -3.77 -5.89
CA GLY A 617 0.40 -2.73 -5.42
C GLY A 617 1.84 -3.17 -5.43
N GLU A 618 2.12 -4.39 -4.98
CA GLU A 618 3.45 -4.97 -5.13
C GLU A 618 3.83 -5.09 -6.61
N ALA A 619 2.93 -5.54 -7.49
CA ALA A 619 3.26 -5.60 -8.92
C ALA A 619 3.68 -4.22 -9.51
N VAL A 620 3.09 -3.12 -9.03
CA VAL A 620 3.53 -1.75 -9.35
C VAL A 620 4.93 -1.49 -8.78
N ILE A 621 5.16 -1.75 -7.48
CA ILE A 621 6.45 -1.46 -6.82
C ILE A 621 7.58 -2.28 -7.47
N SER A 622 7.36 -3.57 -7.72
CA SER A 622 8.30 -4.46 -8.41
C SER A 622 8.66 -3.95 -9.80
N MET A 623 7.66 -3.58 -10.60
CA MET A 623 7.85 -3.05 -11.95
C MET A 623 8.72 -1.79 -11.93
N GLY A 624 8.50 -0.90 -10.97
CA GLY A 624 9.25 0.36 -10.87
C GLY A 624 10.65 0.19 -10.30
N SER A 625 10.81 -0.68 -9.30
CA SER A 625 12.10 -0.98 -8.67
C SER A 625 13.13 -1.53 -9.67
N ALA A 626 12.66 -2.27 -10.69
CA ALA A 626 13.50 -2.87 -11.72
C ALA A 626 14.26 -1.85 -12.60
N VAL A 627 13.75 -0.62 -12.71
CA VAL A 627 14.28 0.44 -13.57
C VAL A 627 14.60 1.73 -12.82
N THR A 628 14.63 1.67 -11.49
CA THR A 628 14.84 2.85 -10.62
C THR A 628 16.22 3.51 -10.83
N TYR A 629 17.24 2.72 -11.18
CA TYR A 629 18.61 3.17 -11.41
C TYR A 629 18.98 3.26 -12.90
N THR A 630 18.02 3.05 -13.81
CA THR A 630 18.21 3.22 -15.25
C THR A 630 17.65 4.56 -15.72
N PRO A 631 18.30 5.27 -16.66
CA PRO A 631 17.77 6.49 -17.25
C PRO A 631 16.37 6.27 -17.83
N ILE A 632 15.46 7.22 -17.60
CA ILE A 632 14.12 7.12 -18.18
C ILE A 632 14.20 7.12 -19.71
N SER A 633 13.42 6.27 -20.38
CA SER A 633 13.44 6.15 -21.85
C SER A 633 12.05 5.88 -22.39
N ALA A 634 11.84 6.12 -23.68
CA ALA A 634 10.54 5.88 -24.32
C ALA A 634 10.07 4.42 -24.14
N ARG A 635 10.99 3.44 -24.11
CA ARG A 635 10.66 2.02 -23.87
C ARG A 635 10.13 1.79 -22.47
N ILE A 636 10.76 2.37 -21.46
CA ILE A 636 10.30 2.27 -20.08
C ILE A 636 8.92 2.92 -19.95
N VAL A 637 8.72 4.09 -20.56
CA VAL A 637 7.41 4.76 -20.56
C VAL A 637 6.34 3.86 -21.18
N VAL A 638 6.54 3.36 -22.41
CA VAL A 638 5.58 2.47 -23.07
C VAL A 638 5.32 1.21 -22.25
N ALA A 639 6.37 0.58 -21.70
CA ALA A 639 6.25 -0.60 -20.86
C ALA A 639 5.46 -0.34 -19.58
N VAL A 640 5.64 0.81 -18.93
CA VAL A 640 4.87 1.22 -17.75
C VAL A 640 3.39 1.38 -18.10
N PHE A 641 3.06 1.96 -19.24
CA PHE A 641 1.67 2.06 -19.71
C PHE A 641 1.07 0.67 -19.97
N LEU A 642 1.79 -0.22 -20.65
CA LEU A 642 1.33 -1.59 -20.92
C LEU A 642 1.20 -2.44 -19.65
N GLY A 643 2.17 -2.36 -18.74
CA GLY A 643 2.14 -3.05 -17.45
C GLY A 643 1.02 -2.53 -16.55
N THR A 644 0.84 -1.21 -16.47
CA THR A 644 -0.29 -0.62 -15.73
C THR A 644 -1.63 -1.01 -16.35
N ALA A 645 -1.73 -1.07 -17.69
CA ALA A 645 -2.92 -1.57 -18.38
C ALA A 645 -3.20 -3.04 -18.07
N LEU A 646 -2.17 -3.89 -18.02
CA LEU A 646 -2.30 -5.29 -17.61
C LEU A 646 -2.83 -5.40 -16.17
N LEU A 647 -2.22 -4.68 -15.22
CA LEU A 647 -2.69 -4.65 -13.83
C LEU A 647 -4.12 -4.10 -13.71
N GLY A 648 -4.46 -3.09 -14.51
CA GLY A 648 -5.82 -2.58 -14.63
C GLY A 648 -6.82 -3.60 -15.20
N CYS A 649 -6.39 -4.45 -16.13
CA CYS A 649 -7.21 -5.56 -16.64
C CYS A 649 -7.42 -6.63 -15.57
N LEU A 650 -6.40 -7.01 -14.80
CA LEU A 650 -6.53 -7.95 -13.68
C LEU A 650 -7.48 -7.38 -12.60
N TRP A 651 -7.29 -6.09 -12.27
CA TRP A 651 -8.20 -5.35 -11.41
C TRP A 651 -9.64 -5.39 -11.95
N TRP A 652 -9.84 -5.19 -13.25
CA TRP A 652 -11.17 -5.19 -13.87
C TRP A 652 -11.83 -6.58 -13.84
N VAL A 653 -11.06 -7.64 -14.09
CA VAL A 653 -11.54 -9.02 -14.02
C VAL A 653 -12.03 -9.35 -12.61
N TYR A 654 -11.32 -8.90 -11.57
CA TYR A 654 -11.73 -9.14 -10.18
C TYR A 654 -12.83 -8.18 -9.70
N PHE A 655 -12.60 -6.86 -9.76
CA PHE A 655 -13.48 -5.81 -9.21
C PHE A 655 -14.53 -5.25 -10.16
N GLY A 656 -14.64 -5.76 -11.38
CA GLY A 656 -15.66 -5.37 -12.34
C GLY A 656 -17.09 -5.48 -11.80
N ARG A 657 -18.10 -5.27 -12.66
CA ARG A 657 -19.53 -5.05 -12.31
C ARG A 657 -20.22 -6.10 -11.41
N ASP A 658 -19.52 -7.12 -10.94
CA ASP A 658 -20.03 -8.39 -10.44
C ASP A 658 -19.81 -8.65 -8.95
N ASN A 659 -19.00 -7.84 -8.24
CA ASN A 659 -18.75 -8.07 -6.80
C ASN A 659 -20.00 -7.92 -5.93
N THR A 660 -21.07 -7.31 -6.46
CA THR A 660 -22.35 -7.18 -5.77
C THR A 660 -23.12 -8.51 -5.71
N GLU A 661 -22.94 -9.41 -6.69
CA GLU A 661 -23.64 -10.70 -6.74
C GLU A 661 -23.04 -11.67 -5.72
N GLU A 662 -21.71 -11.78 -5.67
CA GLU A 662 -20.99 -12.65 -4.74
C GLU A 662 -21.22 -12.27 -3.28
N ARG A 663 -21.14 -10.97 -2.98
CA ARG A 663 -21.46 -10.43 -1.66
C ARG A 663 -22.91 -10.76 -1.28
N ARG A 664 -23.86 -10.61 -2.21
CA ARG A 664 -25.27 -10.94 -1.97
C ARG A 664 -25.45 -12.43 -1.67
N ILE A 665 -24.84 -13.31 -2.46
CA ILE A 665 -24.89 -14.77 -2.24
C ILE A 665 -24.35 -15.12 -0.85
N LEU A 666 -23.22 -14.54 -0.46
CA LEU A 666 -22.66 -14.76 0.87
C LEU A 666 -23.53 -14.18 1.99
N ALA A 667 -24.22 -13.07 1.75
CA ALA A 667 -25.11 -12.43 2.72
C ALA A 667 -26.41 -13.22 2.96
N VAL A 668 -26.96 -13.88 1.94
CA VAL A 668 -28.19 -14.69 2.05
C VAL A 668 -27.92 -16.15 2.45
N THR A 669 -26.65 -16.58 2.48
CA THR A 669 -26.28 -17.91 2.94
C THR A 669 -26.10 -17.88 4.45
N ASP A 670 -26.73 -18.79 5.19
CA ASP A 670 -26.69 -18.81 6.65
C ASP A 670 -25.90 -19.97 7.27
N GLY A 671 -25.54 -19.76 8.54
CA GLY A 671 -24.97 -20.80 9.41
C GLY A 671 -23.69 -21.44 8.87
N PRO A 672 -23.49 -22.76 9.07
CA PRO A 672 -22.29 -23.47 8.62
C PRO A 672 -22.07 -23.45 7.09
N ALA A 673 -23.13 -23.30 6.30
CA ALA A 673 -23.03 -23.20 4.85
C ALA A 673 -22.31 -21.91 4.42
N ARG A 674 -22.60 -20.79 5.11
CA ARG A 674 -21.91 -19.51 4.89
C ARG A 674 -20.42 -19.62 5.17
N THR A 675 -20.06 -20.23 6.30
CA THR A 675 -18.66 -20.43 6.69
C THR A 675 -17.92 -21.35 5.73
N ARG A 676 -18.56 -22.43 5.24
CA ARG A 676 -17.98 -23.29 4.18
C ARG A 676 -17.75 -22.52 2.89
N LEU A 677 -18.76 -21.80 2.42
CA LEU A 677 -18.66 -21.00 1.20
C LEU A 677 -17.53 -19.97 1.32
N ALA A 678 -17.46 -19.27 2.45
CA ALA A 678 -16.43 -18.28 2.69
C ALA A 678 -15.01 -18.88 2.75
N ARG A 679 -14.83 -20.00 3.44
CA ARG A 679 -13.55 -20.71 3.47
C ARG A 679 -13.12 -21.16 2.07
N ASP A 680 -14.01 -21.84 1.36
CA ASP A 680 -13.68 -22.41 0.05
C ASP A 680 -13.38 -21.30 -0.97
N ALA A 681 -14.27 -20.30 -1.05
CA ALA A 681 -14.16 -19.23 -2.03
C ALA A 681 -13.06 -18.23 -1.68
N TYR A 682 -12.95 -17.82 -0.42
CA TYR A 682 -12.03 -16.77 -0.01
C TYR A 682 -10.72 -17.31 0.55
N THR A 683 -10.72 -18.21 1.53
CA THR A 683 -9.46 -18.70 2.12
C THR A 683 -8.67 -19.61 1.19
N TRP A 684 -9.33 -20.46 0.39
CA TRP A 684 -8.65 -21.43 -0.47
C TRP A 684 -8.45 -20.95 -1.91
N LEU A 685 -9.50 -20.50 -2.59
CA LEU A 685 -9.40 -20.11 -4.01
C LEU A 685 -8.74 -18.74 -4.23
N HIS A 686 -8.66 -17.86 -3.23
CA HIS A 686 -7.89 -16.62 -3.37
C HIS A 686 -6.38 -16.83 -3.21
N LEU A 687 -5.92 -17.88 -2.50
CA LEU A 687 -4.49 -18.16 -2.40
C LEU A 687 -3.82 -18.31 -3.77
N PRO A 688 -4.27 -19.19 -4.68
CA PRO A 688 -3.68 -19.30 -6.01
C PRO A 688 -3.91 -18.03 -6.86
N MET A 689 -4.99 -17.29 -6.61
CA MET A 689 -5.22 -15.98 -7.25
C MET A 689 -4.14 -14.96 -6.86
N VAL A 690 -3.87 -14.82 -5.56
CA VAL A 690 -2.81 -13.93 -5.03
C VAL A 690 -1.43 -14.40 -5.47
N ALA A 691 -1.18 -15.72 -5.47
CA ALA A 691 0.05 -16.29 -6.04
C ALA A 691 0.20 -15.93 -7.53
N GLY A 692 -0.88 -15.96 -8.30
CA GLY A 692 -0.89 -15.50 -9.70
C GLY A 692 -0.48 -14.03 -9.84
N ILE A 693 -0.97 -13.14 -8.97
CA ILE A 693 -0.58 -11.72 -8.95
C ILE A 693 0.91 -11.55 -8.60
N VAL A 694 1.41 -12.29 -7.59
CA VAL A 694 2.83 -12.24 -7.20
C VAL A 694 3.73 -12.76 -8.33
N LEU A 695 3.29 -13.77 -9.09
CA LEU A 695 3.99 -14.25 -10.28
C LEU A 695 3.98 -13.23 -11.42
N VAL A 696 2.85 -12.54 -11.64
CA VAL A 696 2.79 -11.40 -12.56
C VAL A 696 3.75 -10.29 -12.13
N SER A 697 3.83 -10.00 -10.82
CA SER A 697 4.80 -9.04 -10.26
C SER A 697 6.25 -9.42 -10.60
N LEU A 698 6.64 -10.66 -10.32
CA LEU A 698 7.97 -11.20 -10.67
C LEU A 698 8.24 -11.08 -12.18
N GLY A 699 7.24 -11.44 -12.99
CA GLY A 699 7.31 -11.35 -14.45
C GLY A 699 7.52 -9.91 -14.93
N LEU A 700 6.71 -8.96 -14.46
CA LEU A 700 6.85 -7.54 -14.77
C LEU A 700 8.22 -7.00 -14.33
N ARG A 701 8.71 -7.36 -13.13
CA ARG A 701 10.05 -6.97 -12.65
C ARG A 701 11.14 -7.41 -13.63
N LYS A 702 11.12 -8.68 -14.07
CA LYS A 702 12.12 -9.20 -15.03
C LYS A 702 11.97 -8.63 -16.43
N THR A 703 10.74 -8.42 -16.90
CA THR A 703 10.47 -7.73 -18.18
C THR A 703 11.07 -6.33 -18.16
N MET A 704 10.86 -5.57 -17.08
CA MET A 704 11.40 -4.22 -16.94
C MET A 704 12.93 -4.20 -16.83
N SER A 705 13.57 -5.15 -16.14
CA SER A 705 15.04 -5.21 -16.08
C SER A 705 15.67 -5.47 -17.45
N VAL A 706 15.01 -6.28 -18.30
CA VAL A 706 15.45 -6.51 -19.68
C VAL A 706 15.28 -5.25 -20.52
N LEU A 707 14.13 -4.57 -20.41
CA LEU A 707 13.87 -3.31 -21.12
C LEU A 707 14.74 -2.15 -20.63
N GLY A 708 15.24 -2.19 -19.40
CA GLY A 708 16.23 -1.23 -18.91
C GLY A 708 17.59 -1.39 -19.61
N SER A 709 17.98 -2.62 -19.94
CA SER A 709 19.32 -2.98 -20.44
C SER A 709 19.45 -3.13 -21.97
N ARG A 710 18.36 -3.38 -22.69
CA ARG A 710 18.36 -3.68 -24.15
C ARG A 710 17.54 -2.72 -25.01
N GLY A 711 17.66 -2.85 -26.33
CA GLY A 711 16.86 -2.15 -27.34
C GLY A 711 15.38 -2.57 -27.37
N PHE A 712 14.55 -1.76 -28.06
CA PHE A 712 13.07 -1.85 -28.05
C PHE A 712 12.50 -3.17 -28.59
N PHE A 713 13.11 -3.74 -29.63
CA PHE A 713 12.59 -4.90 -30.38
C PHE A 713 13.67 -5.95 -30.67
N GLU A 714 14.55 -6.18 -29.70
CA GLU A 714 15.55 -7.24 -29.83
C GLU A 714 14.91 -8.62 -29.71
N TRP A 715 15.02 -9.42 -30.77
CA TRP A 715 14.60 -10.81 -30.80
C TRP A 715 15.62 -11.73 -30.14
N GLY A 716 15.14 -12.82 -29.54
CA GLY A 716 15.98 -13.83 -28.90
C GLY A 716 15.34 -14.40 -27.65
N ALA A 717 15.90 -15.51 -27.15
CA ALA A 717 15.42 -16.09 -25.90
C ALA A 717 15.49 -15.05 -24.77
N ALA A 718 14.40 -14.93 -24.00
CA ALA A 718 14.37 -14.04 -22.86
C ALA A 718 15.57 -14.36 -21.93
N PRO A 719 16.38 -13.36 -21.52
CA PRO A 719 17.51 -13.59 -20.62
C PRO A 719 17.09 -14.28 -19.30
N TYR A 720 15.83 -14.10 -18.93
CA TYR A 720 15.18 -14.75 -17.80
C TYR A 720 13.94 -15.51 -18.30
N PRO A 721 14.08 -16.75 -18.80
CA PRO A 721 12.95 -17.52 -19.29
C PRO A 721 11.86 -17.64 -18.22
N LEU A 722 12.26 -17.91 -16.97
CA LEU A 722 11.34 -17.99 -15.84
C LEU A 722 10.58 -16.70 -15.55
N GLY A 723 11.13 -15.52 -15.90
CA GLY A 723 10.38 -14.26 -15.81
C GLY A 723 9.20 -14.22 -16.79
N HIS A 724 9.41 -14.68 -18.02
CA HIS A 724 8.34 -14.81 -19.02
C HIS A 724 7.28 -15.82 -18.59
N TRP A 725 7.71 -17.00 -18.13
CA TRP A 725 6.81 -18.03 -17.60
C TRP A 725 6.04 -17.54 -16.37
N ALA A 726 6.66 -16.77 -15.47
CA ALA A 726 6.00 -16.18 -14.32
C ALA A 726 4.95 -15.12 -14.74
N LEU A 727 5.25 -14.27 -15.73
CA LEU A 727 4.31 -13.25 -16.21
C LEU A 727 3.02 -13.88 -16.78
N PHE A 728 3.17 -14.75 -17.78
CA PHE A 728 2.03 -15.37 -18.46
C PHE A 728 1.39 -16.48 -17.60
N GLY A 729 2.20 -17.30 -16.94
CA GLY A 729 1.72 -18.35 -16.03
C GLY A 729 1.03 -17.77 -14.80
N GLY A 730 1.50 -16.66 -14.26
CA GLY A 730 0.84 -15.92 -13.18
C GLY A 730 -0.51 -15.34 -13.61
N ALA A 731 -0.57 -14.73 -14.81
CA ALA A 731 -1.83 -14.24 -15.39
C ALA A 731 -2.82 -15.39 -15.62
N LEU A 732 -2.34 -16.52 -16.14
CA LEU A 732 -3.16 -17.72 -16.33
C LEU A 732 -3.67 -18.28 -15.00
N LEU A 733 -2.80 -18.42 -13.99
CA LEU A 733 -3.15 -18.90 -12.66
C LEU A 733 -4.20 -17.99 -12.00
N PHE A 734 -4.05 -16.66 -12.14
CA PHE A 734 -5.03 -15.69 -11.67
C PHE A 734 -6.40 -15.90 -12.35
N LEU A 735 -6.43 -16.00 -13.68
CA LEU A 735 -7.67 -16.19 -14.44
C LEU A 735 -8.36 -17.53 -14.11
N LEU A 736 -7.60 -18.62 -14.01
CA LEU A 736 -8.14 -19.94 -13.64
C LEU A 736 -8.70 -19.94 -12.21
N SER A 737 -7.99 -19.31 -11.28
CA SER A 737 -8.43 -19.17 -9.88
C SER A 737 -9.70 -18.33 -9.78
N GLU A 738 -9.80 -17.27 -10.56
CA GLU A 738 -10.97 -16.42 -10.64
C GLU A 738 -12.19 -17.15 -11.24
N LEU A 739 -11.99 -17.92 -12.31
CA LEU A 739 -13.03 -18.77 -12.90
C LEU A 739 -13.53 -19.81 -11.88
N ALA A 740 -12.60 -20.47 -11.17
CA ALA A 740 -12.93 -21.43 -10.12
C ALA A 740 -13.67 -20.78 -8.95
N PHE A 741 -13.24 -19.59 -8.51
CA PHE A 741 -13.91 -18.79 -7.49
C PHE A 741 -15.34 -18.45 -7.91
N ARG A 742 -15.54 -17.90 -9.12
CA ARG A 742 -16.90 -17.57 -9.60
C ARG A 742 -17.77 -18.79 -9.78
N TRP A 743 -17.22 -19.90 -10.28
CA TRP A 743 -17.95 -21.15 -10.36
C TRP A 743 -18.37 -21.65 -8.98
N ARG A 744 -17.48 -21.57 -7.97
CA ARG A 744 -17.78 -22.00 -6.60
C ARG A 744 -18.88 -21.18 -5.94
N VAL A 745 -18.97 -19.88 -6.24
CA VAL A 745 -19.96 -18.96 -5.66
C VAL A 745 -21.27 -18.93 -6.45
N THR A 746 -21.19 -18.77 -7.77
CA THR A 746 -22.35 -18.51 -8.64
C THR A 746 -22.82 -19.71 -9.47
N ARG A 747 -22.02 -20.79 -9.54
CA ARG A 747 -22.21 -21.94 -10.44
C ARG A 747 -22.29 -21.57 -11.92
N ARG A 748 -21.77 -20.41 -12.32
CA ARG A 748 -21.75 -19.92 -13.70
C ARG A 748 -20.33 -19.74 -14.19
N VAL A 749 -20.10 -20.05 -15.46
CA VAL A 749 -18.83 -19.83 -16.16
C VAL A 749 -19.04 -18.75 -17.21
N ARG A 750 -18.06 -17.85 -17.34
CA ARG A 750 -18.09 -16.80 -18.37
C ARG A 750 -17.20 -17.20 -19.54
N PRO A 751 -17.77 -17.51 -20.72
CA PRO A 751 -16.98 -18.02 -21.83
C PRO A 751 -15.89 -17.04 -22.27
N ALA A 752 -16.14 -15.73 -22.20
CA ALA A 752 -15.14 -14.71 -22.55
C ALA A 752 -13.87 -14.80 -21.69
N ARG A 753 -14.01 -15.11 -20.39
CA ARG A 753 -12.86 -15.27 -19.46
C ARG A 753 -12.13 -16.59 -19.68
N VAL A 754 -12.86 -17.65 -20.03
CA VAL A 754 -12.27 -18.93 -20.48
C VAL A 754 -11.46 -18.72 -21.76
N VAL A 755 -12.02 -18.01 -22.74
CA VAL A 755 -11.30 -17.66 -23.98
C VAL A 755 -10.04 -16.87 -23.67
N LEU A 756 -10.09 -15.87 -22.78
CA LEU A 756 -8.86 -15.15 -22.37
C LEU A 756 -7.83 -16.10 -21.74
N ALA A 757 -8.24 -17.00 -20.84
CA ALA A 757 -7.33 -17.98 -20.24
C ALA A 757 -6.68 -18.88 -21.31
N LEU A 758 -7.45 -19.35 -22.29
CA LEU A 758 -6.94 -20.13 -23.42
C LEU A 758 -5.97 -19.31 -24.30
N VAL A 759 -6.32 -18.05 -24.60
CA VAL A 759 -5.45 -17.14 -25.36
C VAL A 759 -4.13 -16.92 -24.62
N VAL A 760 -4.15 -16.67 -23.30
CA VAL A 760 -2.93 -16.52 -22.50
C VAL A 760 -2.10 -17.81 -22.49
N ALA A 761 -2.75 -18.98 -22.37
CA ALA A 761 -2.07 -20.28 -22.42
C ALA A 761 -1.40 -20.55 -23.77
N VAL A 762 -2.00 -20.10 -24.88
CA VAL A 762 -1.43 -20.19 -26.24
C VAL A 762 -0.32 -19.15 -26.45
N LEU A 763 -0.50 -17.92 -25.97
CA LEU A 763 0.52 -16.87 -26.10
C LEU A 763 1.79 -17.20 -25.32
N LEU A 764 1.68 -17.88 -24.18
CA LEU A 764 2.82 -18.24 -23.32
C LEU A 764 3.98 -18.91 -24.09
N PRO A 765 3.81 -20.06 -24.78
CA PRO A 765 4.88 -20.65 -25.58
C PRO A 765 5.24 -19.83 -26.83
N LEU A 766 4.25 -19.21 -27.50
CA LEU A 766 4.46 -18.47 -28.75
C LEU A 766 5.33 -17.22 -28.59
N THR A 767 5.37 -16.63 -27.39
CA THR A 767 6.07 -15.37 -27.14
C THR A 767 7.39 -15.53 -26.39
N THR A 768 7.86 -16.77 -26.16
CA THR A 768 9.10 -17.06 -25.43
C THR A 768 10.37 -16.47 -26.05
N THR A 769 10.39 -16.32 -27.37
CA THR A 769 11.49 -15.74 -28.17
C THR A 769 11.18 -14.33 -28.67
N ALA A 770 9.96 -13.85 -28.41
CA ALA A 770 9.52 -12.52 -28.83
C ALA A 770 10.19 -11.44 -27.97
N PRO A 771 10.36 -10.22 -28.52
CA PRO A 771 10.84 -9.09 -27.73
C PRO A 771 9.97 -8.87 -26.48
N ALA A 772 10.61 -8.59 -25.34
CA ALA A 772 9.93 -8.50 -24.06
C ALA A 772 8.77 -7.48 -24.06
N LEU A 773 8.93 -6.36 -24.80
CA LEU A 773 7.88 -5.35 -24.96
C LEU A 773 6.71 -5.86 -25.80
N LEU A 774 6.98 -6.62 -26.86
CA LEU A 774 5.93 -7.22 -27.70
C LEU A 774 5.15 -8.28 -26.92
N ALA A 775 5.84 -9.14 -26.17
CA ALA A 775 5.18 -10.13 -25.31
C ALA A 775 4.26 -9.45 -24.28
N LEU A 776 4.74 -8.39 -23.61
CA LEU A 776 3.93 -7.60 -22.69
C LEU A 776 2.75 -6.91 -23.40
N ALA A 777 2.97 -6.36 -24.60
CA ALA A 777 1.93 -5.71 -25.40
C ALA A 777 0.84 -6.70 -25.83
N LEU A 778 1.19 -7.92 -26.23
CA LEU A 778 0.25 -8.97 -26.60
C LEU A 778 -0.59 -9.42 -25.40
N LEU A 779 0.04 -9.62 -24.23
CA LEU A 779 -0.66 -9.99 -23.00
C LEU A 779 -1.61 -8.87 -22.53
N ALA A 780 -1.12 -7.63 -22.46
CA ALA A 780 -1.95 -6.47 -22.10
C ALA A 780 -3.07 -6.25 -23.13
N GLY A 781 -2.78 -6.40 -24.42
CA GLY A 781 -3.74 -6.30 -25.52
C GLY A 781 -4.86 -7.33 -25.42
N ALA A 782 -4.55 -8.59 -25.09
CA ALA A 782 -5.56 -9.62 -24.86
C ALA A 782 -6.48 -9.27 -23.68
N GLY A 783 -5.91 -8.78 -22.57
CA GLY A 783 -6.68 -8.30 -21.42
C GLY A 783 -7.56 -7.09 -21.74
N LEU A 784 -7.04 -6.12 -22.50
CA LEU A 784 -7.78 -4.93 -22.95
C LEU A 784 -8.91 -5.30 -23.90
N ALA A 785 -8.69 -6.25 -24.81
CA ALA A 785 -9.71 -6.76 -25.73
C ALA A 785 -10.87 -7.40 -24.97
N LEU A 786 -10.58 -8.23 -23.96
CA LEU A 786 -11.62 -8.79 -23.07
C LEU A 786 -12.38 -7.68 -22.34
N THR A 787 -11.65 -6.75 -21.71
CA THR A 787 -12.23 -5.66 -20.93
C THR A 787 -13.15 -4.79 -21.81
N GLY A 788 -12.69 -4.44 -23.01
CA GLY A 788 -13.47 -3.73 -24.02
C GLY A 788 -14.71 -4.50 -24.46
N TYR A 789 -14.59 -5.81 -24.69
CA TYR A 789 -15.73 -6.68 -25.02
C TYR A 789 -16.77 -6.74 -23.89
N GLU A 790 -16.35 -6.95 -22.64
CA GLU A 790 -17.27 -6.98 -21.48
C GLU A 790 -17.99 -5.63 -21.30
N VAL A 791 -17.28 -4.52 -21.46
CA VAL A 791 -17.85 -3.17 -21.42
C VAL A 791 -18.87 -2.97 -22.54
N ALA A 792 -18.55 -3.37 -23.77
CA ALA A 792 -19.44 -3.24 -24.93
C ALA A 792 -20.71 -4.10 -24.79
N ARG A 793 -20.56 -5.36 -24.35
CA ARG A 793 -21.70 -6.27 -24.14
C ARG A 793 -22.62 -5.80 -23.01
N GLY A 794 -22.05 -5.28 -21.91
CA GLY A 794 -22.81 -4.70 -20.82
C GLY A 794 -23.69 -3.51 -21.24
N ARG A 795 -23.29 -2.75 -22.26
CA ARG A 795 -24.13 -1.68 -22.85
C ARG A 795 -25.35 -2.24 -23.58
N ARG A 796 -25.17 -3.29 -24.39
CA ARG A 796 -26.26 -3.91 -25.16
C ARG A 796 -27.34 -4.49 -24.24
N SER A 797 -26.95 -5.19 -23.17
CA SER A 797 -27.93 -5.75 -22.21
C SER A 797 -28.71 -4.68 -21.43
N ALA A 798 -28.13 -3.50 -21.20
CA ALA A 798 -28.81 -2.39 -20.54
C ALA A 798 -29.79 -1.64 -21.48
N ALA A 799 -29.53 -1.65 -22.79
CA ALA A 799 -30.41 -1.04 -23.78
C ALA A 799 -31.66 -1.89 -24.10
N VAL A 800 -31.63 -3.19 -23.79
CA VAL A 800 -32.70 -4.15 -24.15
C VAL A 800 -33.74 -4.34 -23.04
N ARG A 801 -33.52 -3.87 -21.81
CA ARG A 801 -34.57 -3.86 -20.77
C ARG A 801 -35.35 -2.54 -20.85
N PRO A 802 -36.61 -2.52 -21.32
CA PRO A 802 -37.46 -1.36 -21.09
C PRO A 802 -37.69 -1.24 -19.59
N VAL A 803 -37.57 -0.01 -19.08
CA VAL A 803 -38.06 0.32 -17.74
C VAL A 803 -39.57 0.19 -17.81
N VAL A 804 -40.11 -0.93 -17.35
CA VAL A 804 -41.53 -1.04 -17.04
C VAL A 804 -41.70 -0.41 -15.66
N PRO A 805 -42.41 0.71 -15.51
CA PRO A 805 -42.82 1.19 -14.19
C PRO A 805 -43.89 0.24 -13.67
N GLY A 806 -43.64 -0.36 -12.50
CA GLY A 806 -44.59 -1.14 -11.72
C GLY A 806 -44.53 -0.69 -10.28
#